data_AF-A0A815DAD2-F1
#
_entry.id   AF-A0A815DAD2-F1
#
_cell.length_a   1.000
_cell.length_b   1.000
_cell.length_c   1.000
_cell.angle_alpha   90.00
_cell.angle_beta   90.00
_cell.angle_gamma   90.00
#
_symmetry.space_group_name_H-M   'P 1'
#
loop_
_entity.id
_entity.type
_entity.pdbx_description
1 polymer ?
#
loop_
_entity_poly.entity_id
_entity_poly.type
_entity_poly.pdbx_seq_one_letter_code
_entity_poly.pdbx_strand_id
1 'polypeptide(L)'
;MKEGHLKGLRLVLERAIPSISSIDLLPILNEIPETLPLSEYEDLVPKFSLIAQKEFNRKENDWSDEFISPYEEIKEEIDPLLFIEWYKKRILSFESFGFIENALQLCKHALEIENFKEFSSFYNNLYLEFVLNKISDQDLTLEQIKNMSEEEIIDLILTFKNNSTQDDIDKRIQQVLLPSMDLIQKSNEYLKKVFIKKLQNDFDIYPIINSLKLKTNFKQNDFDQLIKDLILNVNSINQISICQQLLTLINDKQDLEYIIEMNKINISMGNELYHDLARICRHRLSSQTLLNLFVSSLLKSDSIECFQIVRSMLLRNHIPLIIQTAIDYIDSAKNGQDRSILLAKHCLDLVDDQSLVVNERNLIESQNICGFFHYPITPLEIRRHPNPIQIILAILNSNSQAYKNTSKLISLSLYLQTGNKQDKKRSILHCDEILLGDVLKKSISIRDQSIPNEEYRITSTYSYYTNSFYDRDYSQQMELKEIPLLKSPPIDEKSAIKYVNIDTPLFIMVYLASNTNNDILIEKDNEYALQLSIYCQSLMKSPTPRNLNAIPSMIINKALIENNENYNRLLRNRQYSILNQLDNSIDLNRLENDSVYCRLTILGLFMCDNPSFEYGEQLAIKYNISIDECHHSYFKYLLTNSNLLLNEIRKKIKLLLNSERIKKNRQTKLNLVKRLHTNVFPFIDGKDYERLKLFYDIKKSLGDLTHAQKHIQAIQQLTNILNNDFDYKFFLSSPELFIEKYSNDSNIINLGLALDQVKVSSSLIVTLSWIYSYYLRYNPSSSLIFDLLNRITLFEDFNLCINYLLLPKNIFLINKRIKITEYSIKQIVSKENKQWKQLEEKLNKYLLRLEVLYKLLPDYLEDELIQLDQCKDIQQQEEILSDLSCKYGQFYLIIYLKTSIFPEISKYHILQLTIEKIRQDIKSGNEDSYLRLDNLLESISMDEIDKKELFSCLQQMCRLEIIDRGVRYKLIDKFDRMFNKQNLQSDDLLLFEQYRLSTLLSSFDSFIELTKENIETDENRSILFQKHLLQSKKLVHFESLIQILDNTWSKQQINNMKGSHELTLTNELILVLIEKNSEWERILTENII
;
A
#
# COMPACT_ATOMS: atom_id res chain seq x y z
N MET A 1 43.93 3.67 -33.43
CA MET A 1 44.14 2.91 -34.69
C MET A 1 43.13 3.35 -35.74
N LYS A 2 43.50 3.45 -37.02
CA LYS A 2 42.53 3.61 -38.12
C LYS A 2 41.89 2.24 -38.42
N GLU A 3 40.63 2.16 -38.85
CA GLU A 3 39.89 0.91 -39.18
C GLU A 3 40.69 -0.07 -40.07
N GLY A 4 41.59 0.46 -40.92
CA GLY A 4 42.51 -0.34 -41.74
C GLY A 4 43.54 -1.16 -40.96
N HIS A 5 43.97 -0.72 -39.77
CA HIS A 5 44.91 -1.47 -38.93
C HIS A 5 44.24 -2.69 -38.28
N LEU A 6 42.95 -2.61 -37.95
CA LEU A 6 42.22 -3.74 -37.36
C LEU A 6 41.91 -4.82 -38.40
N LYS A 7 41.54 -4.42 -39.63
CA LYS A 7 41.45 -5.34 -40.77
C LYS A 7 42.80 -5.96 -41.10
N GLY A 8 43.88 -5.18 -41.00
CA GLY A 8 45.24 -5.68 -41.11
C GLY A 8 45.57 -6.71 -40.04
N LEU A 9 45.26 -6.40 -38.77
CA LEU A 9 45.44 -7.32 -37.63
C LEU A 9 44.63 -8.60 -37.83
N ARG A 10 43.35 -8.51 -38.24
CA ARG A 10 42.52 -9.67 -38.58
C ARG A 10 43.15 -10.54 -39.66
N LEU A 11 43.61 -9.95 -40.76
CA LEU A 11 44.27 -10.70 -41.84
C LEU A 11 45.61 -11.32 -41.40
N VAL A 12 46.35 -10.66 -40.52
CA VAL A 12 47.59 -11.18 -39.95
C VAL A 12 47.28 -12.34 -39.01
N LEU A 13 46.30 -12.20 -38.12
CA LEU A 13 45.86 -13.24 -37.21
C LEU A 13 45.26 -14.42 -37.98
N GLU A 14 44.34 -14.22 -38.92
CA GLU A 14 43.78 -15.29 -39.76
C GLU A 14 44.86 -16.12 -40.48
N ARG A 15 45.97 -15.49 -40.89
CA ARG A 15 47.10 -16.17 -41.54
C ARG A 15 48.10 -16.79 -40.56
N ALA A 16 48.24 -16.24 -39.36
CA ALA A 16 49.25 -16.65 -38.37
C ALA A 16 48.69 -17.50 -37.22
N ILE A 17 47.36 -17.55 -37.02
CA ILE A 17 46.66 -18.37 -36.01
C ILE A 17 47.07 -19.85 -36.03
N PRO A 18 47.38 -20.50 -37.19
CA PRO A 18 47.88 -21.89 -37.18
C PRO A 18 49.28 -22.06 -36.56
N SER A 19 49.98 -20.97 -36.26
CA SER A 19 51.39 -20.92 -35.83
C SER A 19 51.68 -20.09 -34.58
N ILE A 20 50.74 -19.25 -34.12
CA ILE A 20 50.88 -18.42 -32.91
C ILE A 20 50.22 -19.14 -31.74
N SER A 21 50.92 -19.30 -30.62
CA SER A 21 50.31 -19.88 -29.42
C SER A 21 49.22 -18.96 -28.88
N SER A 22 48.18 -19.53 -28.27
CA SER A 22 47.07 -18.78 -27.66
C SER A 22 47.54 -17.73 -26.63
N ILE A 23 48.69 -17.97 -26.01
CA ILE A 23 49.32 -17.11 -25.00
C ILE A 23 50.00 -15.90 -25.68
N ASP A 24 50.67 -16.11 -26.82
CA ASP A 24 51.33 -15.06 -27.60
C ASP A 24 50.33 -14.08 -28.24
N LEU A 25 49.05 -14.46 -28.31
CA LEU A 25 47.96 -13.58 -28.76
C LEU A 25 47.61 -12.49 -27.73
N LEU A 26 47.74 -12.78 -26.42
CA LEU A 26 47.31 -11.87 -25.35
C LEU A 26 48.03 -10.51 -25.37
N PRO A 27 49.37 -10.43 -25.55
CA PRO A 27 50.08 -9.16 -25.68
C PRO A 27 49.64 -8.35 -26.91
N ILE A 28 49.37 -9.02 -28.04
CA ILE A 28 48.92 -8.37 -29.27
C ILE A 28 47.55 -7.72 -29.08
N LEU A 29 46.65 -8.38 -28.34
CA LEU A 29 45.32 -7.85 -28.05
C LEU A 29 45.35 -6.69 -27.04
N ASN A 30 46.39 -6.58 -26.21
CA ASN A 30 46.58 -5.42 -25.33
C ASN A 30 46.84 -4.12 -26.12
N GLU A 31 47.40 -4.22 -27.33
CA GLU A 31 47.67 -3.06 -28.20
C GLU A 31 46.40 -2.50 -28.87
N ILE A 32 45.26 -3.18 -28.75
CA ILE A 32 43.98 -2.65 -29.23
C ILE A 32 43.62 -1.44 -28.36
N PRO A 33 43.28 -0.28 -28.93
CA PRO A 33 42.90 0.90 -28.14
C PRO A 33 41.59 0.70 -27.37
N GLU A 34 41.49 1.22 -26.15
CA GLU A 34 40.29 1.18 -25.29
C GLU A 34 39.12 2.00 -25.86
N THR A 35 39.40 2.95 -26.76
CA THR A 35 38.36 3.73 -27.45
C THR A 35 37.56 2.91 -28.47
N LEU A 36 38.01 1.69 -28.79
CA LEU A 36 37.37 0.85 -29.79
C LEU A 36 36.28 -0.01 -29.14
N PRO A 37 35.04 -0.01 -29.66
CA PRO A 37 33.96 -0.81 -29.10
C PRO A 37 34.23 -2.30 -29.27
N LEU A 38 33.86 -3.10 -28.27
CA LEU A 38 34.12 -4.56 -28.28
C LEU A 38 33.52 -5.23 -29.52
N SER A 39 32.34 -4.80 -29.98
CA SER A 39 31.67 -5.32 -31.18
C SER A 39 32.53 -5.27 -32.45
N GLU A 40 33.52 -4.37 -32.51
CA GLU A 40 34.40 -4.25 -33.66
C GLU A 40 35.55 -5.25 -33.66
N TYR A 41 35.81 -5.95 -32.56
CA TYR A 41 36.90 -6.93 -32.44
C TYR A 41 36.56 -8.14 -31.57
N GLU A 42 35.29 -8.35 -31.25
CA GLU A 42 34.78 -9.48 -30.45
C GLU A 42 35.20 -10.85 -31.01
N ASP A 43 35.33 -10.95 -32.34
CA ASP A 43 35.84 -12.12 -33.05
C ASP A 43 37.32 -12.43 -32.75
N LEU A 44 38.09 -11.42 -32.33
CA LEU A 44 39.50 -11.53 -31.98
C LEU A 44 39.71 -11.76 -30.47
N VAL A 45 38.66 -11.63 -29.65
CA VAL A 45 38.74 -11.87 -28.21
C VAL A 45 39.12 -13.34 -27.98
N PRO A 46 40.05 -13.65 -27.07
CA PRO A 46 40.52 -15.01 -26.89
C PRO A 46 39.40 -15.89 -26.32
N LYS A 47 39.14 -17.03 -26.98
CA LYS A 47 38.14 -18.01 -26.56
C LYS A 47 38.82 -19.26 -26.02
N PHE A 48 39.00 -19.34 -24.70
CA PHE A 48 39.64 -20.47 -24.02
C PHE A 48 38.88 -21.78 -24.30
N SER A 49 37.55 -21.74 -24.28
CA SER A 49 36.66 -22.88 -24.60
C SER A 49 36.93 -23.52 -25.98
N LEU A 50 37.23 -22.72 -27.01
CA LEU A 50 37.52 -23.22 -28.36
C LEU A 50 38.97 -23.71 -28.51
N ILE A 51 39.88 -23.16 -27.71
CA ILE A 51 41.30 -23.52 -27.72
C ILE A 51 41.52 -24.87 -27.02
N ALA A 52 40.79 -25.15 -25.95
CA ALA A 52 40.84 -26.43 -25.24
C ALA A 52 40.22 -27.61 -26.02
N GLN A 53 39.38 -27.33 -27.04
CA GLN A 53 38.61 -28.36 -27.76
C GLN A 53 39.14 -28.70 -29.17
N LYS A 54 40.05 -27.90 -29.73
CA LYS A 54 40.55 -28.10 -31.10
C LYS A 54 41.85 -28.91 -31.12
N GLU A 55 41.73 -30.22 -31.37
CA GLU A 55 42.80 -30.96 -32.05
C GLU A 55 42.90 -30.40 -33.48
N PHE A 56 43.98 -29.67 -33.78
CA PHE A 56 44.21 -29.14 -35.12
C PHE A 56 44.55 -30.28 -36.09
N ASN A 57 43.53 -30.84 -36.75
CA ASN A 57 43.74 -31.61 -37.97
C ASN A 57 44.14 -30.64 -39.09
N ARG A 58 45.45 -30.40 -39.22
CA ARG A 58 46.02 -29.68 -40.37
C ARG A 58 45.67 -30.45 -41.63
N LYS A 59 44.98 -29.82 -42.58
CA LYS A 59 44.81 -30.37 -43.93
C LYS A 59 46.14 -30.21 -44.65
N GLU A 60 46.70 -31.30 -45.18
CA GLU A 60 48.01 -31.40 -45.84
C GLU A 60 48.23 -30.49 -47.07
N ASN A 61 47.28 -29.61 -47.42
CA ASN A 61 47.31 -28.85 -48.67
C ASN A 61 47.37 -27.32 -48.50
N ASP A 62 47.73 -26.80 -47.31
CA ASP A 62 48.07 -25.37 -47.17
C ASP A 62 49.57 -25.17 -47.42
N TRP A 63 49.87 -24.55 -48.56
CA TRP A 63 51.21 -24.45 -49.14
C TRP A 63 52.12 -23.48 -48.38
N SER A 64 53.20 -24.01 -47.80
CA SER A 64 54.59 -23.76 -48.23
C SER A 64 55.54 -24.47 -47.27
N ASP A 65 56.12 -25.58 -47.71
CA ASP A 65 57.06 -26.42 -46.94
C ASP A 65 58.40 -25.72 -46.58
N GLU A 66 58.57 -24.44 -46.90
CA GLU A 66 59.80 -23.67 -46.65
C GLU A 66 59.81 -22.89 -45.33
N PHE A 67 58.72 -22.88 -44.56
CA PHE A 67 58.64 -22.21 -43.24
C PHE A 67 58.24 -23.16 -42.10
N ILE A 68 58.71 -24.41 -42.13
CA ILE A 68 58.59 -25.32 -41.01
C ILE A 68 59.73 -25.02 -40.02
N SER A 69 59.46 -24.15 -39.05
CA SER A 69 60.26 -24.11 -37.82
C SER A 69 60.04 -25.43 -37.07
N PRO A 70 61.09 -26.13 -36.63
CA PRO A 70 60.96 -27.35 -35.85
C PRO A 70 60.63 -26.97 -34.41
N TYR A 71 59.38 -26.59 -34.15
CA TYR A 71 58.86 -26.61 -32.79
C TYR A 71 58.28 -27.98 -32.56
N GLU A 72 59.01 -28.79 -31.80
CA GLU A 72 58.49 -29.98 -31.13
C GLU A 72 57.15 -29.60 -30.48
N GLU A 73 56.12 -30.44 -30.67
CA GLU A 73 54.79 -30.26 -30.08
C GLU A 73 54.88 -30.35 -28.56
N ILE A 74 55.33 -29.28 -27.91
CA ILE A 74 55.17 -29.12 -26.47
C ILE A 74 53.68 -28.81 -26.28
N LYS A 75 52.90 -29.84 -25.94
CA LYS A 75 51.54 -29.69 -25.39
C LYS A 75 51.67 -29.06 -24.00
N GLU A 76 52.03 -27.79 -23.92
CA GLU A 76 51.90 -27.05 -22.68
C GLU A 76 50.40 -26.89 -22.40
N GLU A 77 49.95 -27.43 -21.27
CA GLU A 77 48.60 -27.16 -20.77
C GLU A 77 48.48 -25.65 -20.57
N ILE A 78 47.62 -25.02 -21.37
CA ILE A 78 47.40 -23.58 -21.32
C ILE A 78 46.70 -23.26 -20.00
N ASP A 79 47.39 -22.53 -19.12
CA ASP A 79 46.86 -22.12 -17.83
C ASP A 79 45.68 -21.14 -18.00
N PRO A 80 44.46 -21.50 -17.56
CA PRO A 80 43.28 -20.62 -17.59
C PRO A 80 43.50 -19.30 -16.85
N LEU A 81 44.40 -19.28 -15.85
CA LEU A 81 44.67 -18.09 -15.03
C LEU A 81 45.22 -16.93 -15.86
N LEU A 82 45.98 -17.20 -16.92
CA LEU A 82 46.52 -16.17 -17.81
C LEU A 82 45.40 -15.45 -18.57
N PHE A 83 44.35 -16.17 -18.97
CA PHE A 83 43.18 -15.61 -19.62
C PHE A 83 42.34 -14.80 -18.62
N ILE A 84 42.11 -15.36 -17.43
CA ILE A 84 41.40 -14.65 -16.36
C ILE A 84 42.11 -13.34 -16.01
N GLU A 85 43.45 -13.35 -15.88
CA GLU A 85 44.24 -12.14 -15.66
C GLU A 85 44.11 -11.13 -16.81
N TRP A 86 44.16 -11.60 -18.05
CA TRP A 86 44.02 -10.74 -19.23
C TRP A 86 42.66 -10.06 -19.26
N TYR A 87 41.57 -10.83 -19.11
CA TYR A 87 40.21 -10.28 -19.02
C TYR A 87 40.10 -9.27 -17.88
N LYS A 88 40.64 -9.57 -16.69
CA LYS A 88 40.66 -8.63 -15.56
C LYS A 88 41.37 -7.32 -15.90
N LYS A 89 42.61 -7.40 -16.41
CA LYS A 89 43.42 -6.22 -16.79
C LYS A 89 42.71 -5.40 -17.85
N ARG A 90 42.11 -6.06 -18.84
CA ARG A 90 41.45 -5.38 -19.96
C ARG A 90 40.14 -4.70 -19.56
N ILE A 91 39.33 -5.37 -18.73
CA ILE A 91 38.08 -4.79 -18.21
C ILE A 91 38.39 -3.58 -17.30
N LEU A 92 39.41 -3.68 -16.43
CA LEU A 92 39.88 -2.55 -15.61
C LEU A 92 40.42 -1.41 -16.47
N SER A 93 41.12 -1.70 -17.57
CA SER A 93 41.54 -0.66 -18.51
C SER A 93 40.33 0.09 -19.06
N PHE A 94 39.33 -0.62 -19.61
CA PHE A 94 38.12 0.01 -20.12
C PHE A 94 37.38 0.88 -19.11
N GLU A 95 37.26 0.40 -17.87
CA GLU A 95 36.64 1.16 -16.78
C GLU A 95 37.44 2.43 -16.46
N SER A 96 38.76 2.34 -16.34
CA SER A 96 39.62 3.51 -16.06
C SER A 96 39.56 4.62 -17.13
N PHE A 97 39.19 4.28 -18.36
CA PHE A 97 38.99 5.22 -19.47
C PHE A 97 37.53 5.69 -19.60
N GLY A 98 36.62 5.26 -18.72
CA GLY A 98 35.19 5.62 -18.74
C GLY A 98 34.35 4.83 -19.76
N PHE A 99 34.89 3.77 -20.37
CA PHE A 99 34.20 2.93 -21.35
C PHE A 99 33.47 1.75 -20.67
N ILE A 100 32.60 2.06 -19.72
CA ILE A 100 31.93 1.07 -18.85
C ILE A 100 31.08 0.07 -19.67
N GLU A 101 30.45 0.51 -20.76
CA GLU A 101 29.70 -0.39 -21.66
C GLU A 101 30.60 -1.48 -22.28
N ASN A 102 31.83 -1.13 -22.67
CA ASN A 102 32.80 -2.09 -23.20
C ASN A 102 33.31 -3.02 -22.10
N ALA A 103 33.55 -2.48 -20.89
CA ALA A 103 33.92 -3.24 -19.72
C ALA A 103 32.84 -4.30 -19.37
N LEU A 104 31.57 -3.91 -19.37
CA LEU A 104 30.42 -4.79 -19.13
C LEU A 104 30.28 -5.88 -20.18
N GLN A 105 30.37 -5.53 -21.46
CA GLN A 105 30.26 -6.51 -22.56
C GLN A 105 31.40 -7.54 -22.48
N LEU A 106 32.62 -7.11 -22.19
CA LEU A 106 33.78 -7.99 -22.07
C LEU A 106 33.66 -8.89 -20.82
N CYS A 107 33.17 -8.35 -19.71
CA CYS A 107 32.89 -9.11 -18.50
C CYS A 107 31.77 -10.14 -18.70
N LYS A 108 30.72 -9.78 -19.45
CA LYS A 108 29.65 -10.68 -19.86
C LYS A 108 30.17 -11.81 -20.75
N HIS A 109 31.04 -11.50 -21.71
CA HIS A 109 31.71 -12.51 -22.52
C HIS A 109 32.51 -13.50 -21.66
N ALA A 110 33.30 -13.00 -20.69
CA ALA A 110 34.05 -13.85 -19.76
C ALA A 110 33.12 -14.78 -18.93
N LEU A 111 31.96 -14.29 -18.51
CA LEU A 111 31.00 -15.07 -17.72
C LEU A 111 30.20 -16.08 -18.53
N GLU A 112 29.59 -15.65 -19.64
CA GLU A 112 28.61 -16.45 -20.37
C GLU A 112 29.24 -17.36 -21.43
N ILE A 113 30.33 -16.91 -22.05
CA ILE A 113 30.97 -17.64 -23.17
C ILE A 113 32.14 -18.47 -22.65
N GLU A 114 32.96 -17.92 -21.77
CA GLU A 114 34.12 -18.65 -21.20
C GLU A 114 33.83 -19.34 -19.85
N ASN A 115 32.66 -19.11 -19.24
CA ASN A 115 32.25 -19.69 -17.95
C ASN A 115 33.19 -19.35 -16.76
N PHE A 116 33.89 -18.23 -16.79
CA PHE A 116 34.73 -17.77 -15.68
C PHE A 116 33.88 -17.15 -14.56
N LYS A 117 33.50 -17.97 -13.57
CA LYS A 117 32.62 -17.58 -12.45
C LYS A 117 33.19 -16.47 -11.58
N GLU A 118 34.51 -16.29 -11.58
CA GLU A 118 35.26 -15.25 -10.84
C GLU A 118 34.81 -13.84 -11.22
N PHE A 119 34.24 -13.67 -12.41
CA PHE A 119 33.75 -12.37 -12.89
C PHE A 119 32.33 -12.03 -12.43
N SER A 120 31.62 -12.91 -11.71
CA SER A 120 30.22 -12.68 -11.34
C SER A 120 30.06 -11.45 -10.42
N SER A 121 30.89 -11.36 -9.38
CA SER A 121 30.92 -10.18 -8.50
C SER A 121 31.42 -8.93 -9.23
N PHE A 122 32.33 -9.11 -10.20
CA PHE A 122 32.90 -8.03 -10.98
C PHE A 122 31.89 -7.41 -11.96
N TYR A 123 31.09 -8.25 -12.62
CA TYR A 123 29.98 -7.87 -13.48
C TYR A 123 28.92 -7.09 -12.71
N ASN A 124 28.55 -7.56 -11.51
CA ASN A 124 27.56 -6.87 -10.67
C ASN A 124 28.02 -5.46 -10.29
N ASN A 125 29.30 -5.30 -9.95
CA ASN A 125 29.86 -3.98 -9.61
C ASN A 125 29.89 -3.04 -10.83
N LEU A 126 30.33 -3.53 -11.99
CA LEU A 126 30.32 -2.76 -13.25
C LEU A 126 28.90 -2.39 -13.69
N TYR A 127 27.93 -3.27 -13.42
CA TYR A 127 26.53 -3.01 -13.73
C TYR A 127 25.97 -1.92 -12.83
N LEU A 128 26.29 -1.94 -11.53
CA LEU A 128 25.95 -0.86 -10.61
C LEU A 128 26.56 0.48 -11.05
N GLU A 129 27.83 0.50 -11.43
CA GLU A 129 28.49 1.69 -11.96
C GLU A 129 27.82 2.24 -13.22
N PHE A 130 27.57 1.38 -14.21
CA PHE A 130 26.88 1.77 -15.43
C PHE A 130 25.52 2.40 -15.15
N VAL A 131 24.77 1.78 -14.24
CA VAL A 131 23.44 2.24 -13.87
C VAL A 131 23.51 3.57 -13.11
N LEU A 132 24.41 3.71 -12.14
CA LEU A 132 24.59 4.94 -11.36
C LEU A 132 25.06 6.12 -12.23
N ASN A 133 26.00 5.90 -13.16
CA ASN A 133 26.49 6.95 -14.07
C ASN A 133 25.47 7.36 -15.13
N LYS A 134 24.48 6.51 -15.42
CA LYS A 134 23.37 6.86 -16.31
C LYS A 134 22.33 7.78 -15.63
N ILE A 135 22.33 7.79 -14.30
CA ILE A 135 21.28 8.40 -13.46
C ILE A 135 21.77 9.65 -12.78
N SER A 136 23.01 9.59 -12.30
CA SER A 136 23.73 10.72 -11.74
C SER A 136 24.45 11.45 -12.87
N ASP A 137 24.54 12.77 -12.76
CA ASP A 137 25.42 13.57 -13.62
C ASP A 137 26.90 13.45 -13.15
N GLN A 138 27.23 12.41 -12.38
CA GLN A 138 28.55 12.15 -11.81
C GLN A 138 29.20 10.97 -12.54
N ASP A 139 30.48 11.12 -12.92
CA ASP A 139 31.29 10.04 -13.48
C ASP A 139 31.89 9.22 -12.31
N LEU A 140 31.10 8.33 -11.70
CA LEU A 140 31.55 7.48 -10.60
C LEU A 140 32.40 6.32 -11.13
N THR A 141 33.54 6.05 -10.50
CA THR A 141 34.38 4.89 -10.80
C THR A 141 34.02 3.68 -9.92
N LEU A 142 34.44 2.47 -10.32
CA LEU A 142 34.30 1.26 -9.48
C LEU A 142 34.90 1.43 -8.09
N GLU A 143 36.05 2.11 -8.00
CA GLU A 143 36.73 2.34 -6.73
C GLU A 143 35.92 3.27 -5.83
N GLN A 144 35.30 4.30 -6.40
CA GLN A 144 34.41 5.18 -5.66
C GLN A 144 33.18 4.43 -5.16
N ILE A 145 32.52 3.64 -6.02
CA ILE A 145 31.33 2.87 -5.63
C ILE A 145 31.64 1.82 -4.56
N LYS A 146 32.81 1.18 -4.63
CA LYS A 146 33.25 0.24 -3.58
C LYS A 146 33.46 0.92 -2.22
N ASN A 147 33.82 2.20 -2.22
CA ASN A 147 34.02 2.99 -1.01
C ASN A 147 32.71 3.62 -0.51
N MET A 148 31.65 3.63 -1.32
CA MET A 148 30.32 4.08 -0.92
C MET A 148 29.63 3.04 -0.05
N SER A 149 28.92 3.50 0.96
CA SER A 149 28.00 2.67 1.73
C SER A 149 26.77 2.30 0.90
N GLU A 150 26.15 1.14 1.18
CA GLU A 150 24.89 0.74 0.53
C GLU A 150 23.78 1.79 0.72
N GLU A 151 23.81 2.54 1.83
CA GLU A 151 22.89 3.65 2.09
C GLU A 151 23.08 4.82 1.10
N GLU A 152 24.33 5.21 0.84
CA GLU A 152 24.65 6.29 -0.11
C GLU A 152 24.31 5.89 -1.55
N ILE A 153 24.52 4.62 -1.91
CA ILE A 153 24.14 4.08 -3.23
C ILE A 153 22.62 4.18 -3.41
N ILE A 154 21.83 3.76 -2.42
CA ILE A 154 20.37 3.85 -2.48
C ILE A 154 19.91 5.32 -2.50
N ASP A 155 20.54 6.21 -1.75
CA ASP A 155 20.21 7.64 -1.76
C ASP A 155 20.53 8.30 -3.12
N LEU A 156 21.62 7.91 -3.78
CA LEU A 156 21.93 8.31 -5.16
C LEU A 156 20.90 7.78 -6.18
N ILE A 157 20.41 6.56 -6.00
CA ILE A 157 19.35 6.02 -6.87
C ILE A 157 18.05 6.82 -6.67
N LEU A 158 17.75 7.18 -5.42
CA LEU A 158 16.51 7.87 -5.03
C LEU A 158 16.63 9.41 -5.05
N THR A 159 17.63 9.98 -5.71
CA THR A 159 17.73 11.43 -5.92
C THR A 159 17.02 11.84 -7.21
N PHE A 160 15.79 12.31 -7.06
CA PHE A 160 14.96 12.81 -8.16
C PHE A 160 15.13 14.33 -8.33
N LYS A 161 15.07 14.82 -9.56
CA LYS A 161 14.96 16.28 -9.82
C LYS A 161 13.57 16.72 -9.34
N ASN A 162 13.44 17.93 -8.77
CA ASN A 162 12.18 18.44 -8.20
C ASN A 162 10.97 18.41 -9.17
N ASN A 163 11.20 18.29 -10.48
CA ASN A 163 10.18 18.24 -11.52
C ASN A 163 10.04 16.85 -12.18
N SER A 164 10.49 15.78 -11.53
CA SER A 164 10.40 14.42 -12.10
C SER A 164 8.94 13.98 -12.18
N THR A 165 8.51 13.48 -13.34
CA THR A 165 7.13 12.98 -13.51
C THR A 165 6.98 11.58 -12.91
N GLN A 166 5.75 11.13 -12.65
CA GLN A 166 5.50 9.77 -12.17
C GLN A 166 6.08 8.70 -13.11
N ASP A 167 6.05 8.93 -14.43
CA ASP A 167 6.64 8.01 -15.42
C ASP A 167 8.18 7.94 -15.31
N ASP A 168 8.83 9.05 -14.99
CA ASP A 168 10.29 9.08 -14.74
C ASP A 168 10.66 8.28 -13.49
N ILE A 169 9.86 8.45 -12.42
CA ILE A 169 9.98 7.69 -11.17
C ILE A 169 9.78 6.20 -11.42
N ASP A 170 8.71 5.86 -12.15
CA ASP A 170 8.35 4.51 -12.53
C ASP A 170 9.43 3.81 -13.36
N LYS A 171 10.00 4.51 -14.34
CA LYS A 171 11.09 3.99 -15.17
C LYS A 171 12.34 3.79 -14.34
N ARG A 172 12.68 4.74 -13.45
CA ARG A 172 13.87 4.62 -12.60
C ARG A 172 13.72 3.46 -11.62
N ILE A 173 12.59 3.32 -10.93
CA ILE A 173 12.38 2.18 -10.02
C ILE A 173 12.50 0.85 -10.76
N GLN A 174 11.92 0.74 -11.95
CA GLN A 174 11.90 -0.51 -12.71
C GLN A 174 13.26 -0.85 -13.34
N GLN A 175 13.96 0.13 -13.90
CA GLN A 175 15.20 -0.09 -14.65
C GLN A 175 16.45 -0.05 -13.78
N VAL A 176 16.35 0.51 -12.57
CA VAL A 176 17.50 0.80 -11.71
C VAL A 176 17.33 0.15 -10.36
N LEU A 177 16.35 0.63 -9.58
CA LEU A 177 16.26 0.28 -8.17
C LEU A 177 16.03 -1.23 -8.03
N LEU A 178 15.06 -1.78 -8.77
CA LEU A 178 14.76 -3.21 -8.73
C LEU A 178 15.96 -4.09 -9.09
N PRO A 179 16.64 -3.91 -10.25
CA PRO A 179 17.87 -4.64 -10.55
C PRO A 179 18.98 -4.46 -9.51
N SER A 180 19.12 -3.28 -8.91
CA SER A 180 20.13 -3.02 -7.88
C SER A 180 19.79 -3.64 -6.52
N MET A 181 18.51 -3.84 -6.20
CA MET A 181 18.07 -4.41 -4.92
C MET A 181 18.51 -5.86 -4.75
N ASP A 182 18.60 -6.63 -5.84
CA ASP A 182 19.11 -8.00 -5.82
C ASP A 182 20.64 -8.07 -5.61
N LEU A 183 21.34 -6.97 -5.91
CA LEU A 183 22.80 -6.86 -5.76
C LEU A 183 23.22 -6.38 -4.37
N ILE A 184 22.34 -5.66 -3.67
CA ILE A 184 22.58 -5.07 -2.35
C ILE A 184 22.03 -6.02 -1.27
N GLN A 185 22.92 -6.60 -0.45
CA GLN A 185 22.57 -7.70 0.47
C GLN A 185 21.53 -7.29 1.52
N LYS A 186 21.52 -6.02 1.97
CA LYS A 186 20.57 -5.49 2.97
C LYS A 186 19.69 -4.37 2.40
N SER A 187 19.32 -4.48 1.13
CA SER A 187 18.60 -3.45 0.39
C SER A 187 17.34 -2.93 1.11
N ASN A 188 16.54 -3.81 1.71
CA ASN A 188 15.32 -3.42 2.43
C ASN A 188 15.58 -2.58 3.69
N GLU A 189 16.59 -2.92 4.51
CA GLU A 189 16.89 -2.16 5.73
C GLU A 189 17.42 -0.76 5.41
N TYR A 190 18.30 -0.65 4.41
CA TYR A 190 18.86 0.64 4.00
C TYR A 190 17.83 1.48 3.25
N LEU A 191 17.00 0.89 2.40
CA LEU A 191 15.89 1.56 1.72
C LEU A 191 14.89 2.15 2.74
N LYS A 192 14.58 1.41 3.80
CA LYS A 192 13.80 1.92 4.94
C LYS A 192 14.49 3.14 5.59
N LYS A 193 15.78 3.05 5.92
CA LYS A 193 16.53 4.17 6.53
C LYS A 193 16.56 5.41 5.63
N VAL A 194 16.81 5.24 4.33
CA VAL A 194 16.84 6.35 3.36
C VAL A 194 15.47 6.99 3.23
N PHE A 195 14.38 6.21 3.17
CA PHE A 195 13.04 6.78 3.14
C PHE A 195 12.69 7.53 4.42
N ILE A 196 13.05 7.01 5.60
CA ILE A 196 12.86 7.73 6.87
C ILE A 196 13.66 9.05 6.85
N LYS A 197 14.92 9.04 6.42
CA LYS A 197 15.75 10.24 6.32
C LYS A 197 15.19 11.27 5.34
N LYS A 198 14.69 10.83 4.18
CA LYS A 198 14.04 11.71 3.20
C LYS A 198 12.71 12.27 3.73
N LEU A 199 11.90 11.45 4.39
CA LEU A 199 10.66 11.87 5.04
C LEU A 199 10.93 12.96 6.08
N GLN A 200 11.92 12.75 6.95
CA GLN A 200 12.34 13.72 7.97
C GLN A 200 12.85 15.06 7.38
N ASN A 201 13.27 15.06 6.12
CA ASN A 201 13.67 16.25 5.37
C ASN A 201 12.52 16.85 4.54
N ASP A 202 11.27 16.51 4.86
CA ASP A 202 10.04 16.96 4.17
C ASP A 202 10.00 16.62 2.66
N PHE A 203 10.71 15.57 2.22
CA PHE A 203 10.65 15.09 0.85
C PHE A 203 9.41 14.22 0.63
N ASP A 204 8.67 14.46 -0.47
CA ASP A 204 7.51 13.64 -0.83
C ASP A 204 7.93 12.25 -1.35
N ILE A 205 7.92 11.28 -0.44
CA ILE A 205 8.27 9.89 -0.73
C ILE A 205 7.11 9.09 -1.33
N TYR A 206 5.87 9.61 -1.31
CA TYR A 206 4.70 8.83 -1.71
C TYR A 206 4.73 8.36 -3.18
N PRO A 207 5.09 9.21 -4.17
CA PRO A 207 5.22 8.80 -5.57
C PRO A 207 6.12 7.58 -5.76
N ILE A 208 7.24 7.53 -5.02
CA ILE A 208 8.23 6.45 -5.09
C ILE A 208 7.67 5.17 -4.47
N ILE A 209 7.03 5.29 -3.31
CA ILE A 209 6.48 4.15 -2.57
C ILE A 209 5.30 3.53 -3.32
N ASN A 210 4.45 4.35 -3.92
CA ASN A 210 3.34 3.86 -4.74
C ASN A 210 3.85 3.09 -5.97
N SER A 211 4.87 3.61 -6.66
CA SER A 211 5.54 2.91 -7.76
C SER A 211 6.20 1.61 -7.30
N LEU A 212 6.83 1.58 -6.12
CA LEU A 212 7.36 0.34 -5.53
C LEU A 212 6.24 -0.68 -5.32
N LYS A 213 5.11 -0.29 -4.70
CA LYS A 213 3.98 -1.20 -4.47
C LYS A 213 3.47 -1.84 -5.75
N LEU A 214 3.36 -1.06 -6.84
CA LEU A 214 2.79 -1.53 -8.10
C LEU A 214 3.73 -2.44 -8.90
N LYS A 215 5.05 -2.25 -8.76
CA LYS A 215 6.04 -2.88 -9.65
C LYS A 215 6.88 -3.97 -9.01
N THR A 216 6.84 -4.10 -7.68
CA THR A 216 7.67 -5.05 -6.96
C THR A 216 6.89 -6.25 -6.47
N ASN A 217 7.55 -7.42 -6.41
CA ASN A 217 7.04 -8.59 -5.70
C ASN A 217 7.45 -8.54 -4.22
N PHE A 218 7.36 -7.36 -3.56
CA PHE A 218 7.53 -7.35 -2.10
C PHE A 218 6.50 -8.30 -1.50
N LYS A 219 6.92 -9.12 -0.53
CA LYS A 219 5.96 -9.84 0.28
C LYS A 219 5.08 -8.79 0.95
N GLN A 220 3.77 -8.95 0.84
CA GLN A 220 2.78 -7.99 1.34
C GLN A 220 3.10 -7.55 2.79
N ASN A 221 3.48 -8.50 3.64
CA ASN A 221 3.87 -8.25 5.03
C ASN A 221 5.10 -7.34 5.19
N ASP A 222 6.14 -7.50 4.35
CA ASP A 222 7.36 -6.70 4.41
C ASP A 222 7.10 -5.27 3.94
N PHE A 223 6.23 -5.12 2.92
CA PHE A 223 5.79 -3.81 2.43
C PHE A 223 4.92 -3.10 3.47
N ASP A 224 3.94 -3.79 4.04
CA ASP A 224 3.06 -3.21 5.07
C ASP A 224 3.87 -2.82 6.32
N GLN A 225 4.90 -3.59 6.69
CA GLN A 225 5.84 -3.23 7.75
C GLN A 225 6.66 -1.97 7.41
N LEU A 226 7.16 -1.84 6.17
CA LEU A 226 7.83 -0.62 5.71
C LEU A 226 6.92 0.61 5.81
N ILE A 227 5.66 0.49 5.37
CA ILE A 227 4.70 1.60 5.46
C ILE A 227 4.40 1.96 6.92
N LYS A 228 4.21 0.97 7.80
CA LYS A 228 4.05 1.19 9.25
C LYS A 228 5.22 1.96 9.81
N ASP A 229 6.44 1.53 9.51
CA ASP A 229 7.64 2.17 10.00
C ASP A 229 7.79 3.62 9.50
N LEU A 230 7.41 3.91 8.26
CA LEU A 230 7.44 5.28 7.72
C LEU A 230 6.42 6.18 8.39
N ILE A 231 5.19 5.69 8.58
CA ILE A 231 4.13 6.44 9.28
C ILE A 231 4.56 6.76 10.71
N LEU A 232 5.20 5.83 11.42
CA LEU A 232 5.69 6.03 12.78
C LEU A 232 6.84 7.05 12.88
N ASN A 233 7.50 7.37 11.77
CA ASN A 233 8.60 8.34 11.73
C ASN A 233 8.16 9.73 11.21
N VAL A 234 6.86 9.96 10.97
CA VAL A 234 6.34 11.28 10.64
C VAL A 234 6.45 12.20 11.85
N ASN A 235 7.18 13.31 11.70
CA ASN A 235 7.52 14.21 12.80
C ASN A 235 7.19 15.69 12.51
N SER A 236 6.65 16.02 11.33
CA SER A 236 6.30 17.39 10.91
C SER A 236 4.87 17.50 10.39
N ILE A 237 4.24 18.67 10.59
CA ILE A 237 2.90 18.98 10.05
C ILE A 237 2.88 18.96 8.51
N ASN A 238 4.01 19.30 7.87
CA ASN A 238 4.10 19.29 6.40
C ASN A 238 3.99 17.86 5.83
N GLN A 239 4.38 16.85 6.61
CA GLN A 239 4.39 15.44 6.22
C GLN A 239 3.01 14.78 6.37
N ILE A 240 2.01 15.49 6.89
CA ILE A 240 0.67 14.95 7.11
C ILE A 240 0.06 14.47 5.79
N SER A 241 0.14 15.28 4.74
CA SER A 241 -0.36 14.92 3.41
C SER A 241 0.27 13.62 2.88
N ILE A 242 1.57 13.45 3.08
CA ILE A 242 2.31 12.22 2.71
C ILE A 242 1.79 11.04 3.55
N CYS A 243 1.61 11.25 4.85
CA CYS A 243 1.10 10.24 5.78
C CYS A 243 -0.31 9.77 5.38
N GLN A 244 -1.18 10.70 5.00
CA GLN A 244 -2.52 10.42 4.48
C GLN A 244 -2.46 9.54 3.22
N GLN A 245 -1.56 9.88 2.30
CA GLN A 245 -1.36 9.11 1.08
C GLN A 245 -0.79 7.72 1.36
N LEU A 246 0.18 7.58 2.27
CA LEU A 246 0.74 6.29 2.69
C LEU A 246 -0.30 5.37 3.32
N LEU A 247 -1.22 5.91 4.13
CA LEU A 247 -2.33 5.14 4.72
C LEU A 247 -3.26 4.51 3.67
N THR A 248 -3.42 5.13 2.49
CA THR A 248 -4.20 4.54 1.39
C THR A 248 -3.59 3.24 0.86
N LEU A 249 -2.29 3.02 1.10
CA LEU A 249 -1.56 1.85 0.64
C LEU A 249 -1.69 0.64 1.58
N ILE A 250 -2.22 0.80 2.79
CA ILE A 250 -2.45 -0.33 3.71
C ILE A 250 -3.82 -0.92 3.42
N ASN A 251 -3.88 -2.24 3.20
CA ASN A 251 -5.11 -2.95 2.88
C ASN A 251 -5.80 -3.55 4.13
N ASP A 252 -5.04 -3.92 5.16
CA ASP A 252 -5.58 -4.60 6.34
C ASP A 252 -6.17 -3.61 7.37
N LYS A 253 -7.35 -3.95 7.86
CA LYS A 253 -8.06 -3.20 8.91
C LYS A 253 -7.35 -3.33 10.27
N GLN A 254 -6.74 -4.47 10.57
CA GLN A 254 -5.98 -4.67 11.82
C GLN A 254 -4.73 -3.80 11.87
N ASP A 255 -4.09 -3.57 10.72
CA ASP A 255 -2.91 -2.72 10.61
C ASP A 255 -3.24 -1.23 10.78
N LEU A 256 -4.42 -0.81 10.32
CA LEU A 256 -4.95 0.53 10.58
C LEU A 256 -5.24 0.74 12.08
N GLU A 257 -5.83 -0.24 12.75
CA GLU A 257 -6.07 -0.21 14.20
C GLU A 257 -4.73 -0.16 14.97
N TYR A 258 -3.73 -0.94 14.56
CA TYR A 258 -2.38 -0.94 15.12
C TYR A 258 -1.66 0.40 14.94
N ILE A 259 -1.74 1.01 13.75
CA ILE A 259 -1.11 2.32 13.48
C ILE A 259 -1.77 3.43 14.32
N ILE A 260 -3.09 3.39 14.48
CA ILE A 260 -3.81 4.32 15.36
C ILE A 260 -3.39 4.11 16.82
N GLU A 261 -3.23 2.85 17.27
CA GLU A 261 -2.71 2.55 18.60
C GLU A 261 -1.23 2.91 18.79
N MET A 262 -0.39 2.88 17.75
CA MET A 262 1.04 3.20 17.85
C MET A 262 1.33 4.70 17.67
N ASN A 263 0.43 5.44 17.03
CA ASN A 263 0.44 6.91 17.00
C ASN A 263 0.15 7.58 18.35
N LYS A 264 0.11 6.81 19.45
CA LYS A 264 0.25 7.25 20.86
C LYS A 264 1.33 8.32 21.07
N ILE A 265 2.32 8.42 20.18
CA ILE A 265 3.53 9.23 20.35
C ILE A 265 3.37 10.70 19.87
N ASN A 266 2.38 11.05 19.05
CA ASN A 266 2.28 12.40 18.45
C ASN A 266 1.05 13.23 18.88
N ILE A 267 0.59 13.07 20.13
CA ILE A 267 -0.47 13.91 20.73
C ILE A 267 -0.01 15.38 20.88
N SER A 268 1.29 15.68 20.69
CA SER A 268 1.82 17.05 20.65
C SER A 268 1.45 17.87 19.40
N MET A 269 0.89 17.26 18.33
CA MET A 269 0.68 17.94 17.04
C MET A 269 -0.76 18.46 16.77
N GLY A 270 -1.63 18.52 17.79
CA GLY A 270 -2.88 19.29 17.74
C GLY A 270 -4.07 18.66 17.00
N ASN A 271 -5.25 19.27 17.20
CA ASN A 271 -6.56 18.77 16.76
C ASN A 271 -6.73 18.54 15.25
N GLU A 272 -5.87 19.13 14.40
CA GLU A 272 -5.99 19.09 12.94
C GLU A 272 -5.61 17.71 12.36
N LEU A 273 -4.50 17.11 12.83
CA LEU A 273 -4.06 15.78 12.40
C LEU A 273 -5.14 14.72 12.68
N TYR A 274 -5.78 14.81 13.84
CA TYR A 274 -6.83 13.87 14.23
C TYR A 274 -8.09 14.03 13.38
N HIS A 275 -8.50 15.27 13.07
CA HIS A 275 -9.65 15.51 12.19
C HIS A 275 -9.45 14.92 10.80
N ASP A 276 -8.24 15.03 10.27
CA ASP A 276 -7.88 14.49 8.97
C ASP A 276 -7.71 12.96 8.96
N LEU A 277 -7.09 12.39 9.99
CA LEU A 277 -7.04 10.93 10.19
C LEU A 277 -8.45 10.35 10.37
N ALA A 278 -9.31 11.02 11.14
CA ALA A 278 -10.70 10.62 11.31
C ALA A 278 -11.50 10.74 10.00
N ARG A 279 -11.23 11.75 9.18
CA ARG A 279 -11.86 11.92 7.85
C ARG A 279 -11.51 10.77 6.91
N ILE A 280 -10.25 10.33 6.91
CA ILE A 280 -9.76 9.23 6.07
C ILE A 280 -10.30 7.88 6.57
N CYS A 281 -10.24 7.66 7.88
CA CYS A 281 -10.71 6.42 8.47
C CYS A 281 -12.23 6.27 8.47
N ARG A 282 -13.02 7.35 8.33
CA ARG A 282 -14.50 7.30 8.20
C ARG A 282 -14.98 6.40 7.06
N HIS A 283 -14.17 6.21 6.01
CA HIS A 283 -14.51 5.33 4.89
C HIS A 283 -14.25 3.85 5.17
N ARG A 284 -13.54 3.49 6.25
CA ARG A 284 -13.13 2.10 6.56
C ARG A 284 -13.44 1.63 7.98
N LEU A 285 -13.64 2.55 8.92
CA LEU A 285 -13.95 2.30 10.33
C LEU A 285 -15.23 3.05 10.71
N SER A 286 -16.06 2.44 11.57
CA SER A 286 -17.25 3.13 12.07
C SER A 286 -16.85 4.34 12.93
N SER A 287 -17.66 5.40 12.88
CA SER A 287 -17.45 6.60 13.70
C SER A 287 -17.29 6.27 15.19
N GLN A 288 -18.02 5.26 15.68
CA GLN A 288 -17.93 4.81 17.07
C GLN A 288 -16.62 4.07 17.36
N THR A 289 -16.13 3.25 16.43
CA THR A 289 -14.84 2.54 16.57
C THR A 289 -13.68 3.53 16.62
N LEU A 290 -13.68 4.54 15.74
CA LEU A 290 -12.67 5.60 15.74
C LEU A 290 -12.67 6.39 17.03
N LEU A 291 -13.86 6.77 17.51
CA LEU A 291 -14.00 7.53 18.75
C LEU A 291 -13.59 6.69 19.98
N ASN A 292 -13.90 5.40 19.99
CA ASN A 292 -13.42 4.47 21.02
C ASN A 292 -11.89 4.33 21.02
N LEU A 293 -11.27 4.20 19.84
CA LEU A 293 -9.81 4.11 19.71
C LEU A 293 -9.13 5.41 20.15
N PHE A 294 -9.70 6.56 19.82
CA PHE A 294 -9.18 7.87 20.23
C PHE A 294 -9.30 8.11 21.73
N VAL A 295 -10.46 7.79 22.31
CA VAL A 295 -10.62 7.87 23.77
C VAL A 295 -9.66 6.90 24.45
N SER A 296 -9.47 5.69 23.92
CA SER A 296 -8.49 4.73 24.46
C SER A 296 -7.05 5.25 24.38
N SER A 297 -6.66 5.91 23.28
CA SER A 297 -5.32 6.46 23.13
C SER A 297 -5.07 7.64 24.05
N LEU A 298 -6.05 8.54 24.20
CA LEU A 298 -5.98 9.66 25.16
C LEU A 298 -5.88 9.15 26.60
N LEU A 299 -6.67 8.14 26.97
CA LEU A 299 -6.64 7.57 28.32
C LEU A 299 -5.31 6.87 28.65
N LYS A 300 -4.62 6.32 27.64
CA LYS A 300 -3.32 5.63 27.77
C LYS A 300 -2.10 6.55 27.56
N SER A 301 -2.30 7.86 27.39
CA SER A 301 -1.23 8.83 27.07
C SER A 301 -0.38 9.26 28.28
N ASP A 302 -0.69 8.77 29.48
CA ASP A 302 -0.05 9.13 30.76
C ASP A 302 -0.02 10.65 31.09
N SER A 303 -0.80 11.46 30.35
CA SER A 303 -0.92 12.91 30.51
C SER A 303 -2.26 13.30 31.15
N ILE A 304 -2.19 14.10 32.21
CA ILE A 304 -3.38 14.55 32.96
C ILE A 304 -4.26 15.48 32.11
N GLU A 305 -3.64 16.25 31.21
CA GLU A 305 -4.33 17.17 30.30
C GLU A 305 -5.27 16.42 29.34
N CYS A 306 -4.87 15.22 28.91
CA CYS A 306 -5.67 14.38 28.03
C CYS A 306 -6.97 13.90 28.70
N PHE A 307 -6.98 13.70 30.03
CA PHE A 307 -8.20 13.37 30.75
C PHE A 307 -9.23 14.51 30.74
N GLN A 308 -8.80 15.77 30.71
CA GLN A 308 -9.73 16.91 30.58
C GLN A 308 -10.39 16.93 29.19
N ILE A 309 -9.64 16.57 28.14
CA ILE A 309 -10.18 16.42 26.79
C ILE A 309 -11.19 15.28 26.75
N VAL A 310 -10.85 14.10 27.33
CA VAL A 310 -11.78 12.97 27.43
C VAL A 310 -13.05 13.35 28.18
N ARG A 311 -12.94 14.16 29.25
CA ARG A 311 -14.09 14.70 30.00
C ARG A 311 -15.03 15.52 29.14
N SER A 312 -14.49 16.31 28.20
CA SER A 312 -15.31 17.09 27.26
C SER A 312 -15.99 16.25 26.18
N MET A 313 -15.49 15.04 25.92
CA MET A 313 -15.97 14.12 24.87
C MET A 313 -16.80 12.94 25.43
N LEU A 314 -17.10 12.95 26.73
CA LEU A 314 -17.56 11.78 27.46
C LEU A 314 -19.01 11.42 27.12
N LEU A 315 -19.18 10.31 26.39
CA LEU A 315 -20.47 9.64 26.16
C LEU A 315 -20.57 8.40 27.07
N ARG A 316 -21.78 8.02 27.47
CA ARG A 316 -22.04 6.84 28.34
C ARG A 316 -21.39 5.54 27.84
N ASN A 317 -21.22 5.40 26.52
CA ASN A 317 -20.64 4.21 25.89
C ASN A 317 -19.12 4.04 26.17
N HIS A 318 -18.42 5.07 26.68
CA HIS A 318 -16.99 5.01 26.98
C HIS A 318 -16.68 4.67 28.45
N ILE A 319 -17.69 4.61 29.33
CA ILE A 319 -17.51 4.29 30.76
C ILE A 319 -16.80 2.94 30.96
N PRO A 320 -17.15 1.83 30.26
CA PRO A 320 -16.45 0.56 30.41
C PRO A 320 -14.96 0.66 30.05
N LEU A 321 -14.62 1.46 29.04
CA LEU A 321 -13.24 1.67 28.59
C LEU A 321 -12.43 2.47 29.61
N ILE A 322 -13.03 3.49 30.22
CA ILE A 322 -12.41 4.30 31.29
C ILE A 322 -12.12 3.42 32.51
N ILE A 323 -13.10 2.61 32.93
CA ILE A 323 -12.95 1.70 34.07
C ILE A 323 -11.88 0.64 33.79
N GLN A 324 -11.88 0.04 32.59
CA GLN A 324 -10.85 -0.93 32.22
C GLN A 324 -9.46 -0.30 32.22
N THR A 325 -9.32 0.93 31.72
CA THR A 325 -8.01 1.62 31.72
C THR A 325 -7.56 1.96 33.14
N ALA A 326 -8.49 2.35 34.03
CA ALA A 326 -8.18 2.54 35.45
C ALA A 326 -7.72 1.23 36.12
N ILE A 327 -8.37 0.11 35.80
CA ILE A 327 -8.00 -1.23 36.25
C ILE A 327 -6.57 -1.58 35.80
N ASP A 328 -6.24 -1.36 34.53
CA ASP A 328 -4.91 -1.64 33.98
C ASP A 328 -3.83 -0.81 34.70
N TYR A 329 -4.11 0.47 34.98
CA TYR A 329 -3.22 1.33 35.76
C TYR A 329 -3.04 0.83 37.20
N ILE A 330 -4.11 0.41 37.88
CA ILE A 330 -4.05 -0.13 39.25
C ILE A 330 -3.23 -1.42 39.27
N ASP A 331 -3.44 -2.32 38.31
CA ASP A 331 -2.72 -3.60 38.24
C ASP A 331 -1.24 -3.44 37.90
N SER A 332 -0.87 -2.37 37.19
CA SER A 332 0.52 -2.06 36.86
C SER A 332 1.30 -1.43 38.03
N ALA A 333 0.61 -0.94 39.07
CA ALA A 333 1.23 -0.17 40.14
C ALA A 333 2.02 -1.06 41.12
N LYS A 334 3.22 -0.62 41.48
CA LYS A 334 4.07 -1.33 42.45
C LYS A 334 3.68 -1.08 43.90
N ASN A 335 3.10 0.09 44.19
CA ASN A 335 2.64 0.47 45.53
C ASN A 335 1.58 1.58 45.44
N GLY A 336 1.02 2.00 46.59
CA GLY A 336 -0.05 3.01 46.64
C GLY A 336 0.39 4.44 46.29
N GLN A 337 1.69 4.69 46.18
CA GLN A 337 2.26 5.99 45.82
C GLN A 337 2.75 6.05 44.36
N ASP A 338 2.54 4.98 43.59
CA ASP A 338 2.97 4.91 42.19
C ASP A 338 2.20 5.92 41.33
N ARG A 339 2.85 6.46 40.29
CA ARG A 339 2.24 7.39 39.34
C ARG A 339 1.01 6.76 38.67
N SER A 340 1.02 5.45 38.43
CA SER A 340 -0.12 4.71 37.89
C SER A 340 -1.36 4.79 38.79
N ILE A 341 -1.23 4.81 40.11
CA ILE A 341 -2.37 4.99 41.03
C ILE A 341 -2.96 6.39 40.90
N LEU A 342 -2.13 7.41 40.71
CA LEU A 342 -2.59 8.78 40.48
C LEU A 342 -3.33 8.90 39.14
N LEU A 343 -2.83 8.28 38.07
CA LEU A 343 -3.52 8.21 36.78
C LEU A 343 -4.84 7.44 36.89
N ALA A 344 -4.87 6.31 37.60
CA ALA A 344 -6.10 5.55 37.87
C ALA A 344 -7.15 6.39 38.61
N LYS A 345 -6.75 7.18 39.63
CA LYS A 345 -7.65 8.11 40.31
C LYS A 345 -8.27 9.12 39.33
N HIS A 346 -7.45 9.73 38.47
CA HIS A 346 -7.95 10.63 37.44
C HIS A 346 -8.91 9.94 36.46
N CYS A 347 -8.66 8.69 36.05
CA CYS A 347 -9.60 7.91 35.24
C CYS A 347 -10.94 7.68 35.97
N LEU A 348 -10.90 7.29 37.25
CA LEU A 348 -12.11 7.03 38.03
C LEU A 348 -12.91 8.31 38.32
N ASP A 349 -12.23 9.46 38.43
CA ASP A 349 -12.86 10.77 38.61
C ASP A 349 -13.59 11.28 37.36
N LEU A 350 -13.39 10.65 36.20
CA LEU A 350 -14.15 10.92 34.97
C LEU A 350 -15.53 10.25 34.96
N VAL A 351 -15.79 9.31 35.87
CA VAL A 351 -17.07 8.59 35.96
C VAL A 351 -17.93 9.19 37.07
N ASP A 352 -19.02 9.85 36.70
CA ASP A 352 -19.93 10.48 37.67
C ASP A 352 -20.69 9.45 38.53
N ASP A 353 -20.98 8.26 37.97
CA ASP A 353 -21.67 7.18 38.69
C ASP A 353 -20.72 6.47 39.67
N GLN A 354 -20.83 6.88 40.93
CA GLN A 354 -20.05 6.33 42.03
C GLN A 354 -20.19 4.81 42.16
N SER A 355 -21.35 4.24 41.84
CA SER A 355 -21.63 2.81 42.05
C SER A 355 -20.74 1.89 41.20
N LEU A 356 -20.30 2.36 40.03
CA LEU A 356 -19.47 1.59 39.09
C LEU A 356 -17.97 1.63 39.46
N VAL A 357 -17.53 2.65 40.20
CA VAL A 357 -16.12 2.87 40.54
C VAL A 357 -15.76 2.57 42.01
N VAL A 358 -16.75 2.24 42.86
CA VAL A 358 -16.53 1.96 44.30
C VAL A 358 -15.46 0.89 44.52
N ASN A 359 -15.51 -0.21 43.76
CA ASN A 359 -14.60 -1.33 43.97
C ASN A 359 -13.14 -0.95 43.74
N GLU A 360 -12.88 -0.21 42.64
CA GLU A 360 -11.53 0.22 42.29
C GLU A 360 -11.00 1.31 43.23
N ARG A 361 -11.87 2.23 43.67
CA ARG A 361 -11.51 3.22 44.70
C ARG A 361 -11.17 2.55 46.03
N ASN A 362 -11.95 1.56 46.45
CA ASN A 362 -11.70 0.80 47.67
C ASN A 362 -10.39 0.00 47.58
N LEU A 363 -10.05 -0.55 46.41
CA LEU A 363 -8.77 -1.21 46.20
C LEU A 363 -7.59 -0.24 46.36
N ILE A 364 -7.68 0.97 45.79
CA ILE A 364 -6.66 2.01 45.96
C ILE A 364 -6.49 2.40 47.44
N GLU A 365 -7.60 2.57 48.18
CA GLU A 365 -7.52 2.90 49.60
C GLU A 365 -7.01 1.74 50.46
N SER A 366 -7.34 0.49 50.12
CA SER A 366 -6.76 -0.68 50.78
C SER A 366 -5.24 -0.73 50.63
N GLN A 367 -4.72 -0.39 49.45
CA GLN A 367 -3.29 -0.31 49.17
C GLN A 367 -2.60 0.79 50.01
N ASN A 368 -3.23 1.95 50.15
CA ASN A 368 -2.70 3.05 50.97
C ASN A 368 -2.57 2.64 52.45
N ILE A 369 -3.54 1.88 52.97
CA ILE A 369 -3.52 1.39 54.35
C ILE A 369 -2.47 0.28 54.53
N CYS A 370 -2.33 -0.64 53.58
CA CYS A 370 -1.25 -1.63 53.59
C CYS A 370 0.14 -0.94 53.61
N GLY A 371 0.31 0.11 52.81
CA GLY A 371 1.52 0.95 52.79
C GLY A 371 1.79 1.66 54.12
N PHE A 372 0.74 2.15 54.81
CA PHE A 372 0.86 2.74 56.15
C PHE A 372 1.42 1.77 57.19
N PHE A 373 1.12 0.48 57.08
CA PHE A 373 1.67 -0.55 57.97
C PHE A 373 3.02 -1.12 57.50
N HIS A 374 3.58 -0.58 56.41
CA HIS A 374 4.79 -1.08 55.74
C HIS A 374 4.69 -2.55 55.29
N TYR A 375 3.49 -3.01 54.95
CA TYR A 375 3.28 -4.37 54.44
C TYR A 375 3.47 -4.39 52.92
N PRO A 376 4.48 -5.09 52.38
CA PRO A 376 4.79 -5.09 50.96
C PRO A 376 3.83 -6.01 50.21
N ILE A 377 2.72 -5.43 49.72
CA ILE A 377 1.76 -6.10 48.83
C ILE A 377 1.40 -5.15 47.71
N THR A 378 1.22 -5.66 46.50
CA THR A 378 0.78 -4.88 45.33
C THR A 378 -0.75 -4.86 45.22
N PRO A 379 -1.37 -3.86 44.56
CA PRO A 379 -2.81 -3.83 44.34
C PRO A 379 -3.34 -5.08 43.63
N LEU A 380 -2.58 -5.61 42.68
CA LEU A 380 -2.91 -6.84 41.96
C LEU A 380 -2.93 -8.06 42.90
N GLU A 381 -1.97 -8.15 43.82
CA GLU A 381 -1.93 -9.21 44.83
C GLU A 381 -3.10 -9.10 45.82
N ILE A 382 -3.49 -7.88 46.22
CA ILE A 382 -4.69 -7.64 47.03
C ILE A 382 -5.92 -8.16 46.28
N ARG A 383 -6.07 -7.79 45.01
CA ARG A 383 -7.22 -8.18 44.16
C ARG A 383 -7.31 -9.68 43.94
N ARG A 384 -6.17 -10.37 43.78
CA ARG A 384 -6.10 -11.83 43.57
C ARG A 384 -6.07 -12.64 44.86
N HIS A 385 -6.06 -11.99 46.03
CA HIS A 385 -5.95 -12.70 47.30
C HIS A 385 -7.22 -13.54 47.55
N PRO A 386 -7.11 -14.88 47.66
CA PRO A 386 -8.28 -15.77 47.78
C PRO A 386 -9.08 -15.53 49.07
N ASN A 387 -8.43 -14.97 50.09
CA ASN A 387 -9.07 -14.51 51.32
C ASN A 387 -8.45 -13.17 51.75
N PRO A 388 -9.02 -12.03 51.32
CA PRO A 388 -8.45 -10.71 51.59
C PRO A 388 -8.25 -10.41 53.08
N ILE A 389 -9.04 -11.04 53.97
CA ILE A 389 -8.93 -10.87 55.43
C ILE A 389 -7.61 -11.41 55.97
N GLN A 390 -6.99 -12.40 55.32
CA GLN A 390 -5.67 -12.91 55.72
C GLN A 390 -4.56 -11.86 55.58
N ILE A 391 -4.76 -10.82 54.76
CA ILE A 391 -3.84 -9.68 54.66
C ILE A 391 -3.77 -8.95 56.00
N ILE A 392 -4.89 -8.81 56.71
CA ILE A 392 -4.94 -8.18 58.04
C ILE A 392 -4.16 -9.00 59.05
N LEU A 393 -4.31 -10.33 59.03
CA LEU A 393 -3.52 -11.24 59.86
C LEU A 393 -2.03 -11.15 59.56
N ALA A 394 -1.66 -11.08 58.27
CA ALA A 394 -0.27 -10.93 57.86
C ALA A 394 0.33 -9.57 58.30
N ILE A 395 -0.46 -8.49 58.27
CA ILE A 395 -0.08 -7.17 58.80
C ILE A 395 0.12 -7.23 60.32
N LEU A 396 -0.82 -7.82 61.06
CA LEU A 396 -0.70 -8.00 62.50
C LEU A 396 0.51 -8.86 62.86
N ASN A 397 0.87 -9.83 62.00
CA ASN A 397 2.02 -10.70 62.17
C ASN A 397 3.36 -10.01 61.89
N SER A 398 3.44 -9.21 60.83
CA SER A 398 4.65 -8.52 60.39
C SER A 398 4.95 -7.23 61.17
N ASN A 399 3.92 -6.52 61.65
CA ASN A 399 4.09 -5.25 62.35
C ASN A 399 3.55 -5.34 63.79
N SER A 400 4.47 -5.39 64.76
CA SER A 400 4.14 -5.55 66.18
C SER A 400 3.35 -4.37 66.78
N GLN A 401 3.27 -3.22 66.11
CA GLN A 401 2.49 -2.07 66.56
C GLN A 401 1.14 -1.93 65.83
N ALA A 402 0.86 -2.77 64.83
CA ALA A 402 -0.35 -2.64 64.00
C ALA A 402 -1.65 -2.77 64.82
N TYR A 403 -1.66 -3.62 65.86
CA TYR A 403 -2.82 -3.80 66.73
C TYR A 403 -3.25 -2.52 67.46
N LYS A 404 -2.36 -1.55 67.63
CA LYS A 404 -2.68 -0.27 68.28
C LYS A 404 -3.52 0.64 67.38
N ASN A 405 -3.52 0.42 66.07
CA ASN A 405 -4.27 1.20 65.08
C ASN A 405 -5.49 0.42 64.58
N THR A 406 -6.32 -0.04 65.50
CA THR A 406 -7.53 -0.84 65.22
C THR A 406 -8.47 -0.18 64.21
N SER A 407 -8.65 1.15 64.30
CA SER A 407 -9.49 1.91 63.36
C SER A 407 -9.05 1.77 61.89
N LYS A 408 -7.74 1.73 61.63
CA LYS A 408 -7.21 1.53 60.27
C LYS A 408 -7.32 0.08 59.81
N LEU A 409 -7.17 -0.89 60.70
CA LEU A 409 -7.37 -2.31 60.37
C LEU A 409 -8.84 -2.61 60.07
N ILE A 410 -9.78 -1.98 60.77
CA ILE A 410 -11.22 -2.06 60.49
C ILE A 410 -11.55 -1.37 59.17
N SER A 411 -10.96 -0.20 58.90
CA SER A 411 -11.15 0.47 57.60
C SER A 411 -10.63 -0.39 56.45
N LEU A 412 -9.47 -1.04 56.63
CA LEU A 412 -8.91 -1.99 55.67
C LEU A 412 -9.85 -3.19 55.44
N SER A 413 -10.43 -3.76 56.50
CA SER A 413 -11.37 -4.88 56.36
C SER A 413 -12.61 -4.48 55.55
N LEU A 414 -13.12 -3.27 55.75
CA LEU A 414 -14.26 -2.74 54.99
C LEU A 414 -13.93 -2.52 53.51
N TYR A 415 -12.74 -2.00 53.18
CA TYR A 415 -12.33 -1.80 51.79
C TYR A 415 -12.07 -3.11 51.03
N LEU A 416 -11.56 -4.13 51.73
CA LEU A 416 -11.30 -5.47 51.18
C LEU A 416 -12.59 -6.31 50.95
N GLN A 417 -13.76 -5.87 51.46
CA GLN A 417 -15.04 -6.58 51.41
C GLN A 417 -15.88 -6.30 50.13
N THR A 418 -15.28 -5.79 49.06
CA THR A 418 -16.01 -5.40 47.83
C THR A 418 -16.34 -6.56 46.88
N GLY A 419 -15.97 -7.81 47.20
CA GLY A 419 -16.46 -9.03 46.54
C GLY A 419 -17.48 -9.79 47.39
N ASN A 420 -18.70 -9.98 46.86
CA ASN A 420 -19.82 -10.78 47.41
C ASN A 420 -20.50 -10.32 48.72
N LYS A 421 -21.83 -10.13 48.65
CA LYS A 421 -22.70 -9.72 49.78
C LYS A 421 -22.76 -10.72 50.94
N GLN A 422 -22.41 -12.00 50.73
CA GLN A 422 -22.46 -13.04 51.77
C GLN A 422 -21.29 -12.97 52.77
N ASP A 423 -20.16 -12.37 52.40
CA ASP A 423 -18.96 -12.30 53.25
C ASP A 423 -18.96 -11.10 54.22
N LYS A 424 -19.81 -10.10 53.99
CA LYS A 424 -19.97 -8.91 54.86
C LYS A 424 -20.42 -9.24 56.30
N LYS A 425 -21.24 -10.29 56.49
CA LYS A 425 -21.72 -10.69 57.83
C LYS A 425 -20.75 -11.62 58.56
N ARG A 426 -20.03 -12.49 57.85
CA ARG A 426 -19.06 -13.41 58.47
C ARG A 426 -17.79 -12.70 58.94
N SER A 427 -17.36 -11.66 58.23
CA SER A 427 -16.10 -10.96 58.47
C SER A 427 -16.12 -9.95 59.62
N ILE A 428 -17.23 -9.26 59.89
CA ILE A 428 -17.34 -8.38 61.08
C ILE A 428 -17.26 -9.22 62.36
N LEU A 429 -18.00 -10.35 62.40
CA LEU A 429 -17.92 -11.33 63.48
C LEU A 429 -16.52 -11.96 63.62
N HIS A 430 -15.88 -12.31 62.50
CA HIS A 430 -14.56 -12.95 62.53
C HIS A 430 -13.42 -11.97 62.80
N CYS A 431 -13.50 -10.70 62.38
CA CYS A 431 -12.53 -9.67 62.73
C CYS A 431 -12.64 -9.24 64.19
N ASP A 432 -13.85 -9.15 64.76
CA ASP A 432 -14.01 -8.90 66.20
C ASP A 432 -13.48 -10.10 67.03
N GLU A 433 -13.72 -11.35 66.59
CA GLU A 433 -13.18 -12.56 67.24
C GLU A 433 -11.65 -12.71 67.08
N ILE A 434 -11.08 -12.39 65.90
CA ILE A 434 -9.64 -12.47 65.63
C ILE A 434 -8.89 -11.28 66.27
N LEU A 435 -9.44 -10.06 66.24
CA LEU A 435 -8.85 -8.91 66.91
C LEU A 435 -8.92 -9.09 68.43
N LEU A 436 -9.98 -9.66 69.01
CA LEU A 436 -9.94 -10.04 70.43
C LEU A 436 -8.91 -11.15 70.68
N GLY A 437 -8.96 -12.24 69.90
CA GLY A 437 -8.16 -13.44 70.14
C GLY A 437 -6.65 -13.25 69.95
N ASP A 438 -6.23 -12.58 68.88
CA ASP A 438 -4.82 -12.44 68.53
C ASP A 438 -4.17 -11.16 69.10
N VAL A 439 -4.91 -10.08 69.36
CA VAL A 439 -4.39 -8.93 70.14
C VAL A 439 -4.18 -9.34 71.60
N LEU A 440 -5.06 -10.16 72.18
CA LEU A 440 -4.84 -10.75 73.50
C LEU A 440 -3.62 -11.68 73.49
N LYS A 441 -3.51 -12.62 72.55
CA LYS A 441 -2.32 -13.49 72.44
C LYS A 441 -1.01 -12.74 72.27
N LYS A 442 -0.98 -11.63 71.51
CA LYS A 442 0.25 -10.86 71.27
C LYS A 442 0.59 -9.87 72.39
N SER A 443 -0.42 -9.32 73.07
CA SER A 443 -0.22 -8.60 74.32
C SER A 443 0.34 -9.52 75.42
N ILE A 444 -0.08 -10.79 75.42
CA ILE A 444 0.44 -11.85 76.30
C ILE A 444 1.84 -12.29 75.86
N SER A 445 2.11 -12.51 74.57
CA SER A 445 3.46 -12.91 74.11
C SER A 445 4.52 -11.82 74.27
N ILE A 446 4.15 -10.53 74.20
CA ILE A 446 5.07 -9.41 74.50
C ILE A 446 5.31 -9.30 76.02
N ARG A 447 4.35 -9.72 76.86
CA ARG A 447 4.50 -9.81 78.32
C ARG A 447 5.36 -11.01 78.73
N ASP A 448 5.21 -12.14 78.02
CA ASP A 448 5.88 -13.41 78.31
C ASP A 448 7.30 -13.52 77.70
N GLN A 449 7.70 -12.60 76.81
CA GLN A 449 9.10 -12.44 76.37
C GLN A 449 10.05 -11.88 77.46
N SER A 450 9.61 -11.82 78.71
CA SER A 450 10.41 -11.33 79.85
C SER A 450 10.91 -12.41 80.83
N ILE A 451 10.69 -13.72 80.59
CA ILE A 451 11.28 -14.81 81.41
C ILE A 451 11.57 -16.06 80.53
N PRO A 452 12.74 -16.72 80.62
CA PRO A 452 13.07 -17.88 79.78
C PRO A 452 12.97 -19.21 80.53
N ASN A 453 12.32 -20.23 79.94
CA ASN A 453 12.91 -21.54 79.60
C ASN A 453 11.90 -22.67 79.31
N GLU A 454 12.31 -23.49 78.33
CA GLU A 454 12.10 -24.93 78.09
C GLU A 454 10.72 -25.54 77.72
N GLU A 455 10.67 -25.90 76.43
CA GLU A 455 10.35 -27.21 75.82
C GLU A 455 8.96 -27.89 75.85
N TYR A 456 8.53 -28.19 74.61
CA TYR A 456 7.65 -29.24 74.07
C TYR A 456 6.10 -29.08 74.00
N ARG A 457 5.67 -28.99 72.72
CA ARG A 457 4.47 -29.56 72.04
C ARG A 457 3.06 -29.14 72.45
N ILE A 458 2.34 -28.51 71.50
CA ILE A 458 0.90 -28.70 71.30
C ILE A 458 0.56 -28.80 69.80
N THR A 459 0.00 -29.95 69.42
CA THR A 459 -0.99 -30.10 68.35
C THR A 459 -2.39 -29.74 68.86
N SER A 460 -3.21 -29.16 67.99
CA SER A 460 -4.68 -29.04 68.06
C SER A 460 -5.28 -28.19 69.19
N THR A 461 -5.74 -27.00 68.80
CA THR A 461 -6.57 -26.08 69.59
C THR A 461 -8.02 -26.55 69.64
N TYR A 462 -8.46 -27.13 70.77
CA TYR A 462 -9.81 -26.91 71.32
C TYR A 462 -9.97 -27.32 72.82
N SER A 463 -8.90 -27.56 73.58
CA SER A 463 -8.98 -28.02 74.98
C SER A 463 -8.37 -27.08 76.05
N TYR A 464 -7.98 -25.85 75.70
CA TYR A 464 -7.26 -24.95 76.63
C TYR A 464 -8.09 -23.84 77.31
N TYR A 465 -9.39 -24.05 77.53
CA TYR A 465 -10.19 -23.08 78.31
C TYR A 465 -10.45 -23.46 79.77
N THR A 466 -10.01 -24.61 80.26
CA THR A 466 -10.15 -24.97 81.68
C THR A 466 -9.04 -25.91 82.17
N ASN A 467 -7.85 -25.40 82.46
CA ASN A 467 -6.98 -25.83 83.58
C ASN A 467 -5.52 -25.38 83.40
N SER A 468 -5.13 -24.33 84.14
CA SER A 468 -3.84 -24.28 84.82
C SER A 468 -3.96 -23.39 86.06
N PHE A 469 -3.83 -24.05 87.22
CA PHE A 469 -3.66 -23.57 88.59
C PHE A 469 -2.50 -22.56 88.75
N TYR A 470 -2.38 -21.64 89.72
CA TYR A 470 -3.27 -20.96 90.71
C TYR A 470 -2.43 -19.84 91.40
N ASP A 471 -3.03 -18.66 91.66
CA ASP A 471 -2.91 -17.73 92.84
C ASP A 471 -3.27 -16.30 92.37
N ARG A 472 -4.42 -15.71 92.78
CA ARG A 472 -4.66 -14.92 94.02
C ARG A 472 -3.62 -13.81 94.22
N ASP A 473 -3.98 -12.52 94.13
CA ASP A 473 -5.12 -11.88 94.78
C ASP A 473 -6.06 -11.02 93.90
N TYR A 474 -7.35 -11.15 94.21
CA TYR A 474 -8.54 -10.29 93.96
C TYR A 474 -9.20 -10.20 92.56
N SER A 475 -10.07 -11.19 92.32
CA SER A 475 -11.53 -11.06 92.08
C SER A 475 -12.09 -10.01 91.11
N GLN A 476 -12.66 -10.48 89.99
CA GLN A 476 -14.09 -10.36 89.68
C GLN A 476 -14.53 -11.33 88.57
N GLN A 477 -15.45 -12.21 88.97
CA GLN A 477 -16.48 -12.97 88.24
C GLN A 477 -17.08 -12.22 87.01
N MET A 478 -17.71 -12.80 85.97
CA MET A 478 -18.36 -14.11 85.76
C MET A 478 -18.76 -14.26 84.26
N GLU A 479 -19.10 -15.50 83.90
CA GLU A 479 -20.07 -15.94 82.88
C GLU A 479 -19.85 -15.63 81.38
N LEU A 480 -19.58 -16.69 80.60
CA LEU A 480 -20.55 -17.20 79.62
C LEU A 480 -20.15 -18.61 79.17
N LYS A 481 -21.06 -19.56 79.43
CA LYS A 481 -20.97 -20.97 79.04
C LYS A 481 -21.93 -21.25 77.90
N GLU A 482 -21.53 -22.24 77.11
CA GLU A 482 -22.32 -23.15 76.26
C GLU A 482 -22.70 -22.70 74.85
N ILE A 483 -22.17 -23.41 73.85
CA ILE A 483 -22.93 -24.15 72.81
C ILE A 483 -21.99 -25.20 72.14
N PRO A 484 -22.52 -26.37 71.68
CA PRO A 484 -21.79 -27.64 71.64
C PRO A 484 -21.24 -28.05 70.25
N LEU A 485 -20.21 -28.89 70.30
CA LEU A 485 -19.57 -29.62 69.20
C LEU A 485 -20.49 -30.64 68.51
N LEU A 486 -20.39 -30.71 67.17
CA LEU A 486 -20.81 -31.87 66.38
C LEU A 486 -19.66 -32.35 65.48
N LYS A 487 -19.51 -33.67 65.47
CA LYS A 487 -18.36 -34.50 65.10
C LYS A 487 -18.30 -34.81 63.60
N SER A 488 -17.09 -34.96 63.08
CA SER A 488 -16.75 -35.59 61.79
C SER A 488 -16.68 -37.12 61.86
N PRO A 489 -16.86 -37.82 60.74
CA PRO A 489 -16.15 -39.10 60.49
C PRO A 489 -15.58 -39.15 59.04
N PRO A 490 -14.92 -40.24 58.58
CA PRO A 490 -13.49 -40.25 58.22
C PRO A 490 -13.25 -40.53 56.72
N ILE A 491 -12.00 -40.48 56.26
CA ILE A 491 -11.59 -40.86 54.90
C ILE A 491 -10.58 -42.00 54.97
N ASP A 492 -10.85 -43.04 54.19
CA ASP A 492 -9.98 -44.19 53.91
C ASP A 492 -9.18 -43.95 52.63
N GLU A 493 -7.99 -44.54 52.61
CA GLU A 493 -6.93 -44.39 51.62
C GLU A 493 -7.18 -45.25 50.37
N LYS A 494 -6.86 -44.72 49.17
CA LYS A 494 -5.67 -45.17 48.42
C LYS A 494 -5.55 -44.57 47.02
N SER A 495 -4.27 -44.45 46.68
CA SER A 495 -3.61 -44.35 45.38
C SER A 495 -3.38 -42.92 44.85
N ALA A 496 -2.19 -42.55 44.41
CA ALA A 496 -0.89 -43.22 44.40
C ALA A 496 0.16 -42.25 43.79
N ILE A 497 1.36 -42.24 44.40
CA ILE A 497 2.69 -42.42 43.74
C ILE A 497 3.14 -41.26 42.82
N LYS A 498 4.32 -40.65 42.95
CA LYS A 498 5.60 -40.92 43.66
C LYS A 498 6.33 -39.55 43.75
N TYR A 499 6.79 -39.09 44.92
CA TYR A 499 8.08 -39.40 45.59
C TYR A 499 9.30 -39.10 44.69
N VAL A 500 10.34 -38.36 45.08
CA VAL A 500 10.86 -37.98 46.42
C VAL A 500 11.98 -36.92 46.22
N ASN A 501 11.97 -35.79 46.95
CA ASN A 501 12.83 -35.46 48.13
C ASN A 501 14.31 -35.16 47.81
N ILE A 502 15.01 -34.21 48.42
CA ILE A 502 14.73 -33.39 49.61
C ILE A 502 15.73 -32.20 49.69
N ASP A 503 15.25 -31.12 50.31
CA ASP A 503 15.87 -30.01 51.05
C ASP A 503 16.85 -28.98 50.46
N THR A 504 16.32 -27.74 50.33
CA THR A 504 16.57 -26.51 51.15
C THR A 504 18.01 -26.20 51.71
N PRO A 505 18.33 -24.94 52.09
CA PRO A 505 18.73 -23.77 51.27
C PRO A 505 20.00 -23.05 51.80
N LEU A 506 20.49 -21.97 51.15
CA LEU A 506 21.07 -20.71 51.73
C LEU A 506 21.71 -19.89 50.59
N PHE A 507 21.29 -18.65 50.29
CA PHE A 507 21.65 -17.34 50.86
C PHE A 507 22.64 -16.53 50.00
N ILE A 508 22.50 -15.21 50.07
CA ILE A 508 22.82 -14.19 49.06
C ILE A 508 24.17 -13.48 49.30
N MET A 509 24.86 -13.19 48.19
CA MET A 509 25.76 -12.05 47.86
C MET A 509 27.17 -11.84 48.46
N VAL A 510 28.05 -11.40 47.54
CA VAL A 510 29.12 -10.38 47.67
C VAL A 510 30.48 -10.80 48.25
N TYR A 511 31.53 -10.29 47.59
CA TYR A 511 32.82 -9.80 48.13
C TYR A 511 34.12 -10.50 47.70
N LEU A 512 34.85 -9.77 46.83
CA LEU A 512 36.29 -9.55 46.75
C LEU A 512 37.32 -10.70 46.76
N ALA A 513 38.11 -10.69 45.69
CA ALA A 513 39.58 -10.61 45.64
C ALA A 513 40.42 -11.33 46.71
N SER A 514 41.40 -12.11 46.27
CA SER A 514 42.80 -11.67 46.19
C SER A 514 43.78 -12.86 46.16
N ASN A 515 44.84 -12.68 45.36
CA ASN A 515 46.26 -13.02 45.59
C ASN A 515 46.59 -14.43 46.13
N THR A 516 47.56 -15.16 45.57
CA THR A 516 48.99 -14.78 45.58
C THR A 516 49.84 -15.74 44.72
N ASN A 517 50.87 -15.16 44.09
CA ASN A 517 52.29 -15.59 44.04
C ASN A 517 52.80 -16.71 43.12
N ASN A 518 53.79 -16.30 42.32
CA ASN A 518 55.14 -16.88 42.07
C ASN A 518 55.21 -18.25 41.35
N ASP A 519 56.20 -18.62 40.54
CA ASP A 519 57.46 -18.06 40.04
C ASP A 519 57.95 -19.03 38.91
N ILE A 520 58.76 -18.54 37.97
CA ILE A 520 59.89 -19.23 37.30
C ILE A 520 59.61 -20.38 36.27
N LEU A 521 60.03 -20.07 35.02
CA LEU A 521 60.83 -20.83 34.01
C LEU A 521 60.61 -22.33 33.69
N ILE A 522 60.99 -22.62 32.44
CA ILE A 522 61.56 -23.85 31.86
C ILE A 522 60.61 -24.66 30.94
N GLU A 523 60.90 -24.49 29.64
CA GLU A 523 61.09 -25.50 28.58
C GLU A 523 59.93 -26.47 28.24
N LYS A 524 59.51 -26.54 26.97
CA LYS A 524 60.21 -27.24 25.86
C LYS A 524 60.47 -28.70 26.21
N ASP A 525 60.29 -29.67 25.35
CA ASP A 525 60.03 -29.81 23.92
C ASP A 525 59.52 -31.26 23.77
N ASN A 526 59.01 -31.64 22.60
CA ASN A 526 59.34 -32.90 21.90
C ASN A 526 58.33 -33.11 20.76
N GLU A 527 58.72 -33.36 19.52
CA GLU A 527 60.03 -33.67 18.92
C GLU A 527 59.88 -33.31 17.43
N TYR A 528 60.73 -32.47 16.83
CA TYR A 528 62.09 -32.77 16.35
C TYR A 528 62.16 -34.03 15.48
N ALA A 529 62.16 -33.83 14.15
CA ALA A 529 63.30 -34.25 13.33
C ALA A 529 63.22 -33.72 11.90
N LEU A 530 64.36 -33.15 11.50
CA LEU A 530 65.03 -33.26 10.19
C LEU A 530 64.95 -32.01 9.29
N GLN A 531 65.99 -31.21 9.06
CA GLN A 531 67.40 -31.19 9.45
C GLN A 531 67.84 -29.74 9.16
N LEU A 532 68.29 -28.97 10.14
CA LEU A 532 69.71 -28.79 10.43
C LEU A 532 70.60 -28.66 9.19
N SER A 533 71.21 -27.48 9.11
CA SER A 533 72.62 -27.31 8.71
C SER A 533 72.93 -27.70 7.26
N ILE A 534 73.29 -26.76 6.41
CA ILE A 534 74.62 -26.15 6.41
C ILE A 534 74.58 -25.03 5.33
N TYR A 535 75.43 -24.02 5.49
CA TYR A 535 75.94 -23.13 4.43
C TYR A 535 75.35 -21.73 4.24
N CYS A 536 75.23 -21.00 5.36
CA CYS A 536 75.48 -19.57 5.33
C CYS A 536 76.81 -19.24 4.61
N GLN A 537 76.83 -18.07 3.96
CA GLN A 537 78.00 -17.28 3.53
C GLN A 537 78.84 -17.81 2.36
N SER A 538 78.77 -17.11 1.22
CA SER A 538 79.90 -16.44 0.53
C SER A 538 79.49 -16.14 -0.92
N LEU A 539 79.22 -14.86 -1.21
CA LEU A 539 80.17 -13.95 -1.87
C LEU A 539 80.27 -14.14 -3.40
N MET A 540 79.87 -13.05 -4.07
CA MET A 540 80.56 -12.47 -5.23
C MET A 540 80.59 -13.27 -6.53
N LYS A 541 79.97 -12.72 -7.58
CA LYS A 541 80.70 -12.11 -8.71
C LYS A 541 79.73 -11.65 -9.81
N SER A 542 79.78 -10.36 -10.11
CA SER A 542 79.53 -9.84 -11.46
C SER A 542 80.54 -10.44 -12.45
N PRO A 543 80.21 -10.49 -13.75
CA PRO A 543 80.73 -9.42 -14.62
C PRO A 543 79.77 -8.99 -15.74
N THR A 544 79.82 -7.71 -16.10
CA THR A 544 79.54 -7.20 -17.46
C THR A 544 80.83 -7.34 -18.32
N PRO A 545 80.90 -7.02 -19.62
CA PRO A 545 79.92 -6.88 -20.73
C PRO A 545 80.39 -7.62 -22.02
N ARG A 546 79.63 -7.50 -23.14
CA ARG A 546 80.05 -7.41 -24.58
C ARG A 546 79.18 -8.27 -25.52
N ASN A 547 78.38 -7.66 -26.40
CA ASN A 547 78.85 -7.29 -27.75
C ASN A 547 77.78 -6.55 -28.56
N LEU A 548 78.25 -5.48 -29.21
CA LEU A 548 77.64 -4.73 -30.30
C LEU A 548 77.65 -5.54 -31.61
N ASN A 549 76.77 -5.12 -32.54
CA ASN A 549 76.73 -5.28 -34.01
C ASN A 549 75.33 -5.81 -34.42
N ALA A 550 74.46 -5.14 -35.18
CA ALA A 550 74.67 -4.14 -36.23
C ALA A 550 73.40 -3.27 -36.50
N ILE A 551 73.63 -2.02 -36.91
CA ILE A 551 72.79 -1.17 -37.78
C ILE A 551 73.45 -1.28 -39.19
N PRO A 552 72.78 -1.36 -40.37
CA PRO A 552 71.90 -0.30 -40.93
C PRO A 552 70.77 -0.74 -41.92
N SER A 553 69.58 -0.13 -41.92
CA SER A 553 69.10 0.97 -42.81
C SER A 553 67.64 0.62 -43.19
N MET A 554 66.63 1.50 -43.33
CA MET A 554 66.62 2.89 -43.73
C MET A 554 65.39 3.59 -43.10
N ILE A 555 65.65 4.69 -42.41
CA ILE A 555 64.66 5.63 -41.89
C ILE A 555 64.14 6.46 -43.08
N ILE A 556 62.84 6.41 -43.36
CA ILE A 556 62.10 7.58 -43.86
C ILE A 556 61.23 8.06 -42.71
N ASN A 557 61.72 9.09 -42.03
CA ASN A 557 61.05 9.69 -40.87
C ASN A 557 59.87 10.55 -41.37
N LYS A 558 58.65 10.05 -41.20
CA LYS A 558 57.39 10.72 -41.58
C LYS A 558 57.25 12.13 -40.95
N ALA A 559 57.89 12.34 -39.79
CA ALA A 559 57.95 13.62 -39.08
C ALA A 559 58.78 14.72 -39.78
N LEU A 560 59.74 14.37 -40.65
CA LEU A 560 60.55 15.35 -41.39
C LEU A 560 59.83 15.94 -42.61
N ILE A 561 58.79 15.26 -43.11
CA ILE A 561 58.02 15.69 -44.29
C ILE A 561 56.93 16.70 -43.88
N GLU A 562 56.33 16.53 -42.70
CA GLU A 562 55.27 17.43 -42.20
C GLU A 562 55.80 18.83 -41.82
N ASN A 563 57.08 18.94 -41.43
CA ASN A 563 57.73 20.21 -41.03
C ASN A 563 58.40 20.98 -42.19
N ASN A 564 58.29 20.53 -43.45
CA ASN A 564 58.93 21.19 -44.58
C ASN A 564 57.99 22.20 -45.26
N GLU A 565 58.16 23.50 -44.98
CA GLU A 565 57.33 24.59 -45.52
C GLU A 565 57.24 24.61 -47.05
N ASN A 566 58.30 24.21 -47.76
CA ASN A 566 58.33 24.17 -49.22
C ASN A 566 57.44 23.05 -49.80
N TYR A 567 57.37 21.90 -49.13
CA TYR A 567 56.48 20.81 -49.52
C TYR A 567 55.01 21.17 -49.28
N ASN A 568 54.72 21.80 -48.14
CA ASN A 568 53.38 22.31 -47.83
C ASN A 568 52.93 23.43 -48.78
N ARG A 569 53.87 24.26 -49.29
CA ARG A 569 53.59 25.29 -50.30
C ARG A 569 53.29 24.69 -51.69
N LEU A 570 54.02 23.66 -52.10
CA LEU A 570 53.76 22.95 -53.37
C LEU A 570 52.41 22.21 -53.36
N LEU A 571 52.06 21.57 -52.24
CA LEU A 571 50.74 20.96 -52.05
C LEU A 571 49.61 22.00 -52.09
N ARG A 572 49.81 23.18 -51.48
CA ARG A 572 48.86 24.30 -51.56
C ARG A 572 48.67 24.82 -52.97
N ASN A 573 49.76 25.08 -53.70
CA ASN A 573 49.69 25.55 -55.09
C ASN A 573 48.97 24.55 -56.01
N ARG A 574 49.21 23.24 -55.82
CA ARG A 574 48.52 22.20 -56.58
C ARG A 574 47.02 22.14 -56.25
N GLN A 575 46.65 22.30 -54.99
CA GLN A 575 45.25 22.34 -54.56
C GLN A 575 44.52 23.57 -55.14
N TYR A 576 45.14 24.75 -55.09
CA TYR A 576 44.59 25.97 -55.66
C TYR A 576 44.46 25.93 -57.18
N SER A 577 45.41 25.27 -57.85
CA SER A 577 45.29 25.03 -59.29
C SER A 577 44.08 24.16 -59.65
N ILE A 578 43.75 23.15 -58.84
CA ILE A 578 42.60 22.28 -59.09
C ILE A 578 41.29 22.99 -58.73
N LEU A 579 41.25 23.75 -57.62
CA LEU A 579 40.07 24.56 -57.25
C LEU A 579 39.70 25.59 -58.31
N ASN A 580 40.68 26.34 -58.83
CA ASN A 580 40.46 27.30 -59.92
C ASN A 580 40.01 26.60 -61.21
N GLN A 581 40.44 25.37 -61.48
CA GLN A 581 39.95 24.60 -62.64
C GLN A 581 38.50 24.14 -62.48
N LEU A 582 38.03 23.91 -61.25
CA LEU A 582 36.66 23.47 -60.95
C LEU A 582 35.68 24.63 -60.88
N ASP A 583 36.08 25.75 -60.26
CA ASP A 583 35.29 26.98 -60.20
C ASP A 583 36.17 28.21 -59.96
N ASN A 584 36.24 29.09 -60.97
CA ASN A 584 37.03 30.33 -60.94
C ASN A 584 36.50 31.37 -59.94
N SER A 585 35.32 31.17 -59.35
CA SER A 585 34.70 32.10 -58.40
C SER A 585 35.12 31.87 -56.94
N ILE A 586 35.88 30.82 -56.65
CA ILE A 586 36.32 30.48 -55.29
C ILE A 586 37.45 31.42 -54.85
N ASP A 587 37.19 32.21 -53.81
CA ASP A 587 38.18 33.09 -53.19
C ASP A 587 39.14 32.27 -52.32
N LEU A 588 40.31 31.97 -52.88
CA LEU A 588 41.34 31.16 -52.24
C LEU A 588 41.89 31.77 -50.94
N ASN A 589 41.92 33.11 -50.85
CA ASN A 589 42.40 33.81 -49.65
C ASN A 589 41.38 33.71 -48.52
N ARG A 590 40.08 33.78 -48.84
CA ARG A 590 39.03 33.47 -47.85
C ARG A 590 38.98 31.99 -47.50
N LEU A 591 39.26 31.09 -48.44
CA LEU A 591 39.25 29.65 -48.17
C LEU A 591 40.28 29.23 -47.12
N GLU A 592 41.45 29.90 -47.04
CA GLU A 592 42.45 29.65 -46.00
C GLU A 592 42.10 30.29 -44.66
N ASN A 593 41.56 31.52 -44.67
CA ASN A 593 41.48 32.36 -43.47
C ASN A 593 40.08 32.43 -42.84
N ASP A 594 39.03 32.10 -43.59
CA ASP A 594 37.63 32.13 -43.17
C ASP A 594 37.09 30.69 -43.12
N SER A 595 37.03 30.14 -41.91
CA SER A 595 36.56 28.77 -41.67
C SER A 595 35.11 28.54 -42.10
N VAL A 596 34.28 29.59 -42.07
CA VAL A 596 32.87 29.53 -42.51
C VAL A 596 32.80 29.49 -44.02
N TYR A 597 33.55 30.36 -44.72
CA TYR A 597 33.64 30.33 -46.18
C TYR A 597 34.24 29.03 -46.70
N CYS A 598 35.29 28.51 -46.04
CA CYS A 598 35.89 27.22 -46.34
C CYS A 598 34.87 26.09 -46.25
N ARG A 599 34.10 26.05 -45.14
CA ARG A 599 33.04 25.07 -44.94
C ARG A 599 31.95 25.17 -46.01
N LEU A 600 31.44 26.37 -46.29
CA LEU A 600 30.38 26.57 -47.29
C LEU A 600 30.85 26.23 -48.71
N THR A 601 32.09 26.57 -49.06
CA THR A 601 32.67 26.25 -50.37
C THR A 601 32.80 24.75 -50.56
N ILE A 602 33.29 24.03 -49.55
CA ILE A 602 33.41 22.57 -49.60
C ILE A 602 32.03 21.91 -49.71
N LEU A 603 31.02 22.41 -48.97
CA LEU A 603 29.64 21.94 -49.12
C LEU A 603 29.07 22.24 -50.53
N GLY A 604 29.41 23.39 -51.13
CA GLY A 604 29.00 23.76 -52.49
C GLY A 604 29.60 22.85 -53.56
N LEU A 605 30.88 22.47 -53.42
CA LEU A 605 31.55 21.51 -54.31
C LEU A 605 30.87 20.14 -54.27
N PHE A 606 30.37 19.71 -53.10
CA PHE A 606 29.54 18.51 -52.96
C PHE A 606 28.17 18.59 -53.65
N MET A 607 27.65 19.78 -53.92
CA MET A 607 26.37 19.97 -54.64
C MET A 607 26.54 19.98 -56.17
N CYS A 608 27.79 20.04 -56.65
CA CYS A 608 28.14 20.04 -58.06
C CYS A 608 28.32 18.60 -58.61
N ASP A 609 28.37 18.47 -59.94
CA ASP A 609 28.61 17.18 -60.59
C ASP A 609 30.09 16.74 -60.51
N ASN A 610 30.36 15.47 -60.83
CA ASN A 610 31.74 14.98 -60.94
C ASN A 610 32.50 15.78 -62.02
N PRO A 611 33.76 16.21 -61.79
CA PRO A 611 34.68 15.78 -60.72
C PRO A 611 34.65 16.61 -59.42
N SER A 612 33.88 17.70 -59.34
CA SER A 612 33.85 18.60 -58.18
C SER A 612 33.42 17.90 -56.89
N PHE A 613 32.50 16.94 -56.99
CA PHE A 613 32.06 16.10 -55.85
C PHE A 613 33.21 15.29 -55.24
N GLU A 614 33.98 14.55 -56.06
CA GLU A 614 35.10 13.72 -55.60
C GLU A 614 36.22 14.56 -55.00
N TYR A 615 36.45 15.73 -55.58
CA TYR A 615 37.43 16.68 -55.06
C TYR A 615 36.98 17.34 -53.76
N GLY A 616 35.70 17.71 -53.65
CA GLY A 616 35.08 18.19 -52.41
C GLY A 616 35.26 17.20 -51.25
N GLU A 617 35.14 15.89 -51.50
CA GLU A 617 35.36 14.85 -50.50
C GLU A 617 36.82 14.82 -49.99
N GLN A 618 37.79 15.01 -50.88
CA GLN A 618 39.20 15.13 -50.51
C GLN A 618 39.47 16.38 -49.66
N LEU A 619 38.82 17.50 -49.99
CA LEU A 619 38.93 18.74 -49.23
C LEU A 619 38.26 18.63 -47.85
N ALA A 620 37.11 17.97 -47.75
CA ALA A 620 36.44 17.74 -46.47
C ALA A 620 37.35 16.97 -45.51
N ILE A 621 38.07 15.94 -45.98
CA ILE A 621 39.07 15.21 -45.19
C ILE A 621 40.21 16.14 -44.77
N LYS A 622 40.72 16.97 -45.68
CA LYS A 622 41.85 17.87 -45.42
C LYS A 622 41.51 18.97 -44.39
N TYR A 623 40.33 19.56 -44.47
CA TYR A 623 39.89 20.65 -43.58
C TYR A 623 39.07 20.16 -42.38
N ASN A 624 39.06 18.85 -42.13
CA ASN A 624 38.35 18.23 -41.00
C ASN A 624 36.85 18.56 -40.96
N ILE A 625 36.21 18.69 -42.13
CA ILE A 625 34.77 18.84 -42.26
C ILE A 625 34.14 17.45 -42.29
N SER A 626 33.08 17.26 -41.52
CA SER A 626 32.39 15.98 -41.44
C SER A 626 31.85 15.58 -42.83
N ILE A 627 32.31 14.44 -43.35
CA ILE A 627 31.78 13.86 -44.59
C ILE A 627 30.26 13.62 -44.48
N ASP A 628 29.79 13.24 -43.29
CA ASP A 628 28.36 13.06 -43.01
C ASP A 628 27.58 14.38 -43.13
N GLU A 629 28.21 15.51 -42.84
CA GLU A 629 27.63 16.84 -43.01
C GLU A 629 27.54 17.20 -44.50
N CYS A 630 28.57 16.84 -45.27
CA CYS A 630 28.61 17.02 -46.71
C CYS A 630 27.51 16.17 -47.40
N HIS A 631 27.42 14.88 -47.08
CA HIS A 631 26.37 13.99 -47.58
C HIS A 631 24.98 14.48 -47.20
N HIS A 632 24.78 14.88 -45.95
CA HIS A 632 23.50 15.42 -45.50
C HIS A 632 23.12 16.69 -46.30
N SER A 633 24.03 17.63 -46.46
CA SER A 633 23.79 18.88 -47.20
C SER A 633 23.49 18.62 -48.67
N TYR A 634 24.16 17.62 -49.26
CA TYR A 634 23.87 17.15 -50.60
C TYR A 634 22.47 16.54 -50.73
N PHE A 635 22.05 15.67 -49.79
CA PHE A 635 20.68 15.14 -49.78
C PHE A 635 19.64 16.24 -49.59
N LYS A 636 19.92 17.23 -48.73
CA LYS A 636 19.06 18.40 -48.55
C LYS A 636 18.90 19.15 -49.88
N TYR A 637 20.01 19.49 -50.53
CA TYR A 637 20.00 20.14 -51.84
C TYR A 637 19.18 19.35 -52.86
N LEU A 638 19.45 18.05 -53.01
CA LEU A 638 18.74 17.19 -53.96
C LEU A 638 17.23 17.14 -53.70
N LEU A 639 16.80 17.03 -52.44
CA LEU A 639 15.39 16.82 -52.10
C LEU A 639 14.59 18.12 -51.97
N THR A 640 15.23 19.28 -51.74
CA THR A 640 14.50 20.54 -51.50
C THR A 640 14.73 21.59 -52.57
N ASN A 641 15.96 21.74 -53.06
CA ASN A 641 16.39 22.92 -53.84
C ASN A 641 16.87 22.57 -55.25
N SER A 642 16.93 21.29 -55.61
CA SER A 642 17.37 20.90 -56.95
C SER A 642 16.23 21.06 -57.95
N ASN A 643 16.50 21.73 -59.08
CA ASN A 643 15.61 21.79 -60.23
C ASN A 643 15.61 20.46 -61.04
N LEU A 644 16.11 19.37 -60.45
CA LEU A 644 16.30 18.08 -61.11
C LEU A 644 14.99 17.29 -61.13
N LEU A 645 14.81 16.48 -62.17
CA LEU A 645 13.70 15.55 -62.25
C LEU A 645 13.89 14.41 -61.23
N LEU A 646 12.79 13.90 -60.66
CA LEU A 646 12.79 12.82 -59.65
C LEU A 646 13.61 11.58 -60.06
N ASN A 647 13.61 11.24 -61.35
CA ASN A 647 14.39 10.12 -61.89
C ASN A 647 15.91 10.39 -61.88
N GLU A 648 16.32 11.63 -62.08
CA GLU A 648 17.73 12.04 -62.02
C GLU A 648 18.21 12.07 -60.58
N ILE A 649 17.37 12.57 -59.66
CA ILE A 649 17.63 12.53 -58.22
C ILE A 649 17.81 11.07 -57.76
N ARG A 650 16.92 10.16 -58.17
CA ARG A 650 17.04 8.71 -57.87
C ARG A 650 18.36 8.12 -58.35
N LYS A 651 18.83 8.48 -59.56
CA LYS A 651 20.13 8.02 -60.10
C LYS A 651 21.29 8.53 -59.25
N LYS A 652 21.34 9.83 -58.94
CA LYS A 652 22.41 10.44 -58.13
C LYS A 652 22.46 9.87 -56.71
N ILE A 653 21.30 9.67 -56.08
CA ILE A 653 21.19 9.05 -54.75
C ILE A 653 21.66 7.60 -54.76
N LYS A 654 21.25 6.82 -55.76
CA LYS A 654 21.63 5.41 -55.88
C LYS A 654 23.14 5.24 -56.05
N LEU A 655 23.81 6.13 -56.78
CA LEU A 655 25.27 6.13 -56.89
C LEU A 655 25.94 6.37 -55.53
N LEU A 656 25.47 7.38 -54.79
CA LEU A 656 26.01 7.72 -53.48
C LEU A 656 25.81 6.61 -52.44
N LEU A 657 24.60 6.07 -52.33
CA LEU A 657 24.27 4.95 -51.43
C LEU A 657 25.04 3.67 -51.77
N ASN A 658 25.49 3.52 -53.03
CA ASN A 658 26.29 2.40 -53.47
C ASN A 658 27.79 2.53 -53.19
N SER A 659 28.26 3.68 -52.73
CA SER A 659 29.66 3.89 -52.36
C SER A 659 30.11 2.92 -51.26
N GLU A 660 31.36 2.45 -51.34
CA GLU A 660 31.91 1.50 -50.37
C GLU A 660 31.89 2.04 -48.93
N ARG A 661 32.05 3.36 -48.78
CA ARG A 661 32.06 4.07 -47.48
C ARG A 661 30.72 3.98 -46.77
N ILE A 662 29.61 4.21 -47.48
CA ILE A 662 28.26 4.13 -46.89
C ILE A 662 27.85 2.67 -46.71
N LYS A 663 28.26 1.74 -47.58
CA LYS A 663 27.89 0.32 -47.48
C LYS A 663 28.44 -0.38 -46.24
N LYS A 664 29.69 -0.11 -45.85
CA LYS A 664 30.44 -0.88 -44.84
C LYS A 664 30.25 -0.40 -43.39
N ASN A 665 29.94 0.88 -43.14
CA ASN A 665 29.87 1.44 -41.78
C ASN A 665 28.43 1.61 -41.26
N ARG A 666 28.04 0.84 -40.23
CA ARG A 666 26.69 0.89 -39.62
C ARG A 666 26.42 2.20 -38.88
N GLN A 667 27.42 2.76 -38.19
CA GLN A 667 27.29 4.00 -37.43
C GLN A 667 27.09 5.21 -38.35
N THR A 668 27.82 5.26 -39.47
CA THR A 668 27.62 6.27 -40.52
C THR A 668 26.20 6.24 -41.07
N LYS A 669 25.63 5.06 -41.32
CA LYS A 669 24.23 4.92 -41.77
C LYS A 669 23.25 5.48 -40.74
N LEU A 670 23.42 5.15 -39.45
CA LEU A 670 22.55 5.63 -38.37
C LEU A 670 22.63 7.14 -38.18
N ASN A 671 23.84 7.71 -38.17
CA ASN A 671 24.07 9.15 -38.07
C ASN A 671 23.45 9.91 -39.26
N LEU A 672 23.59 9.36 -40.46
CA LEU A 672 22.99 9.93 -41.67
C LEU A 672 21.46 9.88 -41.61
N VAL A 673 20.85 8.78 -41.18
CA VAL A 673 19.39 8.68 -40.99
C VAL A 673 18.89 9.72 -39.98
N LYS A 674 19.59 9.89 -38.84
CA LYS A 674 19.25 10.94 -37.85
C LYS A 674 19.31 12.34 -38.47
N ARG A 675 20.39 12.68 -39.17
CA ARG A 675 20.56 13.98 -39.82
C ARG A 675 19.55 14.23 -40.94
N LEU A 676 19.23 13.21 -41.73
CA LEU A 676 18.18 13.28 -42.75
C LEU A 676 16.82 13.63 -42.13
N HIS A 677 16.47 13.02 -41.01
CA HIS A 677 15.22 13.31 -40.31
C HIS A 677 15.18 14.70 -39.69
N THR A 678 16.28 15.17 -39.08
CA THR A 678 16.30 16.50 -38.44
C THR A 678 16.33 17.64 -39.45
N ASN A 679 17.02 17.47 -40.57
CA ASN A 679 17.43 18.60 -41.40
C ASN A 679 16.93 18.53 -42.86
N VAL A 680 16.44 17.39 -43.33
CA VAL A 680 15.87 17.26 -44.70
C VAL A 680 14.36 17.10 -44.62
N PHE A 681 13.89 16.18 -43.79
CA PHE A 681 12.46 15.90 -43.63
C PHE A 681 11.62 17.17 -43.41
N PRO A 682 11.98 18.15 -42.56
CA PRO A 682 11.17 19.35 -42.34
C PRO A 682 10.89 20.18 -43.59
N PHE A 683 11.78 20.11 -44.60
CA PHE A 683 11.69 20.93 -45.81
C PHE A 683 10.93 20.25 -46.98
N ILE A 684 10.61 18.97 -46.87
CA ILE A 684 9.80 18.28 -47.90
C ILE A 684 8.33 18.66 -47.71
N ASP A 685 7.60 19.09 -48.74
CA ASP A 685 6.17 19.36 -48.59
C ASP A 685 5.41 18.06 -48.23
N GLY A 686 4.50 18.13 -47.26
CA GLY A 686 3.67 17.00 -46.83
C GLY A 686 2.69 16.51 -47.90
N LYS A 687 2.44 17.33 -48.93
CA LYS A 687 1.67 16.97 -50.14
C LYS A 687 2.53 16.42 -51.29
N ASP A 688 3.86 16.52 -51.19
CA ASP A 688 4.78 16.00 -52.22
C ASP A 688 5.07 14.51 -51.97
N TYR A 689 4.10 13.67 -52.34
CA TYR A 689 4.14 12.22 -52.08
C TYR A 689 5.33 11.52 -52.74
N GLU A 690 5.77 11.99 -53.91
CA GLU A 690 6.88 11.37 -54.64
C GLU A 690 8.23 11.65 -53.97
N ARG A 691 8.44 12.88 -53.47
CA ARG A 691 9.63 13.20 -52.68
C ARG A 691 9.60 12.52 -51.31
N LEU A 692 8.43 12.39 -50.67
CA LEU A 692 8.28 11.65 -49.41
C LEU A 692 8.58 10.15 -49.59
N LYS A 693 8.05 9.50 -50.64
CA LYS A 693 8.39 8.11 -50.98
C LYS A 693 9.89 7.95 -51.21
N LEU A 694 10.51 8.88 -51.95
CA LEU A 694 11.95 8.88 -52.18
C LEU A 694 12.75 9.03 -50.88
N PHE A 695 12.31 9.89 -49.97
CA PHE A 695 12.93 10.05 -48.64
C PHE A 695 12.91 8.73 -47.85
N TYR A 696 11.78 8.03 -47.80
CA TYR A 696 11.69 6.74 -47.14
C TYR A 696 12.44 5.62 -47.89
N ASP A 697 12.53 5.66 -49.23
CA ASP A 697 13.37 4.75 -50.02
C ASP A 697 14.87 4.87 -49.64
N ILE A 698 15.35 6.11 -49.41
CA ILE A 698 16.72 6.36 -48.92
C ILE A 698 16.88 5.74 -47.54
N LYS A 699 15.93 5.98 -46.64
CA LYS A 699 15.96 5.49 -45.26
C LYS A 699 15.95 3.96 -45.20
N LYS A 700 15.16 3.31 -46.06
CA LYS A 700 15.14 1.87 -46.29
C LYS A 700 16.51 1.34 -46.71
N SER A 701 17.14 2.03 -47.66
CA SER A 701 18.48 1.67 -48.17
C SER A 701 19.60 1.85 -47.13
N LEU A 702 19.40 2.73 -46.14
CA LEU A 702 20.31 2.96 -45.02
C LEU A 702 20.09 2.01 -43.83
N GLY A 703 19.11 1.10 -43.89
CA GLY A 703 18.92 0.04 -42.89
C GLY A 703 17.62 0.09 -42.10
N ASP A 704 16.76 1.11 -42.27
CA ASP A 704 15.43 1.16 -41.65
C ASP A 704 14.37 0.44 -42.52
N LEU A 705 14.59 -0.86 -42.76
CA LEU A 705 13.86 -1.65 -43.76
C LEU A 705 12.36 -1.73 -43.48
N THR A 706 11.97 -1.96 -42.22
CA THR A 706 10.58 -2.27 -41.84
C THR A 706 9.72 -1.01 -41.77
N HIS A 707 10.13 0.01 -41.03
CA HIS A 707 9.33 1.22 -40.86
C HIS A 707 9.24 2.04 -42.15
N ALA A 708 10.36 2.20 -42.87
CA ALA A 708 10.35 2.97 -44.10
C ALA A 708 9.46 2.33 -45.18
N GLN A 709 9.44 1.00 -45.26
CA GLN A 709 8.53 0.26 -46.16
C GLN A 709 7.07 0.52 -45.81
N LYS A 710 6.71 0.54 -44.52
CA LYS A 710 5.36 0.85 -44.05
C LYS A 710 4.93 2.28 -44.41
N HIS A 711 5.83 3.27 -44.28
CA HIS A 711 5.52 4.64 -44.72
C HIS A 711 5.28 4.74 -46.23
N ILE A 712 6.08 4.05 -47.05
CA ILE A 712 5.88 4.04 -48.51
C ILE A 712 4.54 3.42 -48.87
N GLN A 713 4.20 2.28 -48.26
CA GLN A 713 2.92 1.60 -48.46
C GLN A 713 1.74 2.48 -48.02
N ALA A 714 1.85 3.13 -46.86
CA ALA A 714 0.83 4.04 -46.35
C ALA A 714 0.57 5.19 -47.32
N ILE A 715 1.61 5.87 -47.82
CA ILE A 715 1.46 6.96 -48.80
C ILE A 715 0.78 6.45 -50.08
N GLN A 716 1.17 5.27 -50.59
CA GLN A 716 0.56 4.67 -51.79
C GLN A 716 -0.92 4.31 -51.58
N GLN A 717 -1.28 3.78 -50.42
CA GLN A 717 -2.66 3.41 -50.14
C GLN A 717 -3.53 4.65 -49.85
N LEU A 718 -3.03 5.61 -49.10
CA LEU A 718 -3.74 6.87 -48.82
C LEU A 718 -3.99 7.71 -50.08
N THR A 719 -3.05 7.74 -51.03
CA THR A 719 -3.24 8.41 -52.33
C THR A 719 -4.41 7.82 -53.12
N ASN A 720 -4.59 6.50 -53.05
CA ASN A 720 -5.74 5.82 -53.66
C ASN A 720 -7.06 6.05 -52.90
N ILE A 721 -7.01 6.15 -51.57
CA ILE A 721 -8.22 6.28 -50.73
C ILE A 721 -8.73 7.73 -50.70
N LEU A 722 -7.82 8.70 -50.64
CA LEU A 722 -8.13 10.13 -50.43
C LEU A 722 -7.94 10.98 -51.70
N ASN A 723 -7.78 10.36 -52.87
CA ASN A 723 -7.66 11.03 -54.18
C ASN A 723 -6.62 12.17 -54.22
N ASN A 724 -5.45 11.96 -53.61
CA ASN A 724 -4.34 12.93 -53.54
C ASN A 724 -4.64 14.27 -52.83
N ASP A 725 -5.67 14.35 -51.98
CA ASP A 725 -5.97 15.57 -51.22
C ASP A 725 -5.74 15.38 -49.71
N PHE A 726 -4.49 15.14 -49.32
CA PHE A 726 -4.11 15.06 -47.91
C PHE A 726 -2.66 15.47 -47.67
N ASP A 727 -2.36 15.88 -46.45
CA ASP A 727 -1.00 16.17 -46.00
C ASP A 727 -0.49 15.01 -45.13
N TYR A 728 0.53 14.29 -45.61
CA TYR A 728 1.10 13.15 -44.87
C TYR A 728 1.90 13.59 -43.65
N LYS A 729 2.49 14.79 -43.66
CA LYS A 729 3.17 15.34 -42.48
C LYS A 729 2.19 15.77 -41.40
N PHE A 730 0.99 16.20 -41.80
CA PHE A 730 -0.08 16.46 -40.86
C PHE A 730 -0.47 15.18 -40.10
N PHE A 731 -0.56 14.04 -40.78
CA PHE A 731 -0.72 12.73 -40.11
C PHE A 731 0.43 12.43 -39.13
N LEU A 732 1.68 12.70 -39.50
CA LEU A 732 2.84 12.41 -38.65
C LEU A 732 2.99 13.36 -37.44
N SER A 733 2.34 14.52 -37.46
CA SER A 733 2.40 15.49 -36.36
C SER A 733 1.17 15.44 -35.47
N SER A 734 0.00 15.14 -36.04
CA SER A 734 -1.28 15.09 -35.33
C SER A 734 -2.17 14.02 -35.97
N PRO A 735 -1.89 12.72 -35.72
CA PRO A 735 -2.64 11.62 -36.31
C PRO A 735 -4.13 11.66 -35.92
N GLU A 736 -4.45 12.15 -34.71
CA GLU A 736 -5.81 12.35 -34.21
C GLU A 736 -6.63 13.26 -35.14
N LEU A 737 -6.15 14.50 -35.33
CA LEU A 737 -6.81 15.51 -36.17
C LEU A 737 -6.86 15.08 -37.65
N PHE A 738 -5.89 14.28 -38.09
CA PHE A 738 -5.91 13.70 -39.43
C PHE A 738 -7.09 12.74 -39.60
N ILE A 739 -7.31 11.84 -38.64
CA ILE A 739 -8.44 10.91 -38.66
C ILE A 739 -9.75 11.70 -38.62
N GLU A 740 -9.90 12.68 -37.73
CA GLU A 740 -11.14 13.50 -37.65
C GLU A 740 -11.48 14.17 -38.98
N LYS A 741 -10.47 14.68 -39.69
CA LYS A 741 -10.67 15.44 -40.92
C LYS A 741 -10.96 14.57 -42.14
N TYR A 742 -10.29 13.42 -42.28
CA TYR A 742 -10.29 12.65 -43.53
C TYR A 742 -11.01 11.30 -43.43
N SER A 743 -11.49 10.89 -42.26
CA SER A 743 -12.19 9.61 -42.08
C SER A 743 -13.71 9.76 -42.03
N ASN A 744 -14.40 8.76 -42.58
CA ASN A 744 -15.84 8.57 -42.53
C ASN A 744 -16.17 7.07 -42.61
N ASP A 745 -17.45 6.71 -42.52
CA ASP A 745 -17.87 5.31 -42.53
C ASP A 745 -17.52 4.59 -43.84
N SER A 746 -17.37 5.30 -44.96
CA SER A 746 -17.03 4.67 -46.24
C SER A 746 -15.55 4.31 -46.38
N ASN A 747 -14.65 4.99 -45.66
CA ASN A 747 -13.20 4.87 -45.87
C ASN A 747 -12.40 4.42 -44.64
N ILE A 748 -12.96 4.48 -43.42
CA ILE A 748 -12.22 4.25 -42.17
C ILE A 748 -11.54 2.87 -42.11
N ILE A 749 -12.17 1.82 -42.61
CA ILE A 749 -11.59 0.46 -42.64
C ILE A 749 -10.33 0.44 -43.51
N ASN A 750 -10.39 1.06 -44.69
CA ASN A 750 -9.26 1.11 -45.62
C ASN A 750 -8.16 2.05 -45.10
N LEU A 751 -8.54 3.17 -44.46
CA LEU A 751 -7.60 4.07 -43.80
C LEU A 751 -6.86 3.37 -42.66
N GLY A 752 -7.58 2.59 -41.84
CA GLY A 752 -6.99 1.78 -40.77
C GLY A 752 -5.94 0.81 -41.31
N LEU A 753 -6.28 0.06 -42.36
CA LEU A 753 -5.35 -0.87 -42.99
C LEU A 753 -4.14 -0.18 -43.62
N ALA A 754 -4.34 1.02 -44.17
CA ALA A 754 -3.26 1.80 -44.78
C ALA A 754 -2.25 2.35 -43.77
N LEU A 755 -2.72 2.67 -42.57
CA LEU A 755 -1.93 3.33 -41.52
C LEU A 755 -1.41 2.35 -40.46
N ASP A 756 -1.70 1.06 -40.58
CA ASP A 756 -1.31 0.07 -39.58
C ASP A 756 0.20 -0.10 -39.48
N GLN A 757 0.70 0.02 -38.25
CA GLN A 757 2.12 -0.08 -37.88
C GLN A 757 2.99 1.04 -38.46
N VAL A 758 2.39 2.18 -38.82
CA VAL A 758 3.15 3.35 -39.24
C VAL A 758 3.73 4.05 -38.01
N LYS A 759 5.03 4.32 -38.05
CA LYS A 759 5.77 4.95 -36.96
C LYS A 759 5.69 6.47 -37.07
N VAL A 760 4.93 7.10 -36.17
CA VAL A 760 4.69 8.56 -36.17
C VAL A 760 5.84 9.30 -35.49
N SER A 761 6.31 8.80 -34.35
CA SER A 761 7.44 9.36 -33.61
C SER A 761 8.41 8.26 -33.15
N SER A 762 9.50 8.62 -32.46
CA SER A 762 10.43 7.63 -31.89
C SER A 762 9.74 6.64 -30.96
N SER A 763 8.68 7.07 -30.26
CA SER A 763 7.92 6.32 -29.25
C SER A 763 6.54 5.84 -29.70
N LEU A 764 5.94 6.43 -30.75
CA LEU A 764 4.56 6.15 -31.15
C LEU A 764 4.49 5.37 -32.47
N ILE A 765 3.86 4.20 -32.42
CA ILE A 765 3.45 3.41 -33.59
C ILE A 765 1.94 3.35 -33.59
N VAL A 766 1.32 3.78 -34.68
CA VAL A 766 -0.13 3.74 -34.83
C VAL A 766 -0.56 2.31 -35.15
N THR A 767 -1.58 1.81 -34.46
CA THR A 767 -2.15 0.47 -34.67
C THR A 767 -3.57 0.58 -35.20
N LEU A 768 -4.04 -0.46 -35.88
CA LEU A 768 -5.46 -0.61 -36.26
C LEU A 768 -6.41 -0.38 -35.09
N SER A 769 -6.11 -0.97 -33.93
CA SER A 769 -6.94 -0.85 -32.72
C SER A 769 -7.10 0.61 -32.29
N TRP A 770 -6.02 1.38 -32.30
CA TRP A 770 -6.03 2.79 -31.95
C TRP A 770 -6.82 3.64 -32.95
N ILE A 771 -6.68 3.39 -34.26
CA ILE A 771 -7.39 4.15 -35.29
C ILE A 771 -8.91 3.95 -35.15
N TYR A 772 -9.34 2.69 -35.01
CA TYR A 772 -10.75 2.37 -34.90
C TYR A 772 -11.34 2.84 -33.55
N SER A 773 -10.58 2.72 -32.46
CA SER A 773 -11.01 3.25 -31.16
C SER A 773 -11.13 4.77 -31.17
N TYR A 774 -10.20 5.48 -31.83
CA TYR A 774 -10.24 6.92 -31.97
C TYR A 774 -11.44 7.37 -32.83
N TYR A 775 -11.63 6.74 -34.00
CA TYR A 775 -12.75 7.05 -34.88
C TYR A 775 -14.10 6.90 -34.19
N LEU A 776 -14.32 5.80 -33.46
CA LEU A 776 -15.59 5.57 -32.75
C LEU A 776 -15.83 6.56 -31.60
N ARG A 777 -14.77 7.07 -30.97
CA ARG A 777 -14.90 8.13 -29.96
C ARG A 777 -15.30 9.46 -30.60
N TYR A 778 -14.75 9.78 -31.76
CA TYR A 778 -15.08 11.01 -32.47
C TYR A 778 -16.44 10.94 -33.17
N ASN A 779 -16.77 9.80 -33.78
CA ASN A 779 -18.00 9.52 -34.52
C ASN A 779 -18.81 8.40 -33.86
N PRO A 780 -19.38 8.64 -32.67
CA PRO A 780 -20.19 7.64 -31.98
C PRO A 780 -21.39 7.22 -32.85
N SER A 781 -21.99 8.10 -33.64
CA SER A 781 -23.14 7.78 -34.48
C SER A 781 -22.87 6.88 -35.70
N SER A 782 -21.63 6.41 -35.91
CA SER A 782 -21.24 5.55 -37.04
C SER A 782 -22.16 4.34 -37.24
N SER A 783 -22.43 3.96 -38.49
CA SER A 783 -23.13 2.71 -38.80
C SER A 783 -22.24 1.48 -38.61
N LEU A 784 -20.92 1.67 -38.54
CA LEU A 784 -19.92 0.60 -38.45
C LEU A 784 -19.47 0.26 -37.02
N ILE A 785 -20.16 0.76 -35.99
CA ILE A 785 -19.75 0.55 -34.58
C ILE A 785 -19.43 -0.91 -34.28
N PHE A 786 -20.32 -1.83 -34.61
CA PHE A 786 -20.14 -3.25 -34.31
C PHE A 786 -18.99 -3.89 -35.10
N ASP A 787 -18.83 -3.53 -36.38
CA ASP A 787 -17.75 -4.03 -37.22
C ASP A 787 -16.38 -3.51 -36.77
N LEU A 788 -16.31 -2.25 -36.36
CA LEU A 788 -15.10 -1.62 -35.87
C LEU A 788 -14.72 -2.14 -34.47
N LEU A 789 -15.69 -2.31 -33.56
CA LEU A 789 -15.45 -2.91 -32.24
C LEU A 789 -14.85 -4.32 -32.35
N ASN A 790 -15.28 -5.14 -33.32
CA ASN A 790 -14.70 -6.47 -33.56
C ASN A 790 -13.24 -6.42 -34.00
N ARG A 791 -12.82 -5.33 -34.63
CA ARG A 791 -11.47 -5.18 -35.18
C ARG A 791 -10.50 -4.58 -34.16
N ILE A 792 -10.97 -4.13 -33.00
CA ILE A 792 -10.11 -3.64 -31.91
C ILE A 792 -9.62 -4.84 -31.10
N THR A 793 -8.33 -5.12 -31.20
CA THR A 793 -7.68 -6.27 -30.57
C THR A 793 -7.05 -5.91 -29.22
N LEU A 794 -6.54 -4.68 -29.07
CA LEU A 794 -5.88 -4.21 -27.86
C LEU A 794 -6.89 -3.86 -26.75
N PHE A 795 -6.63 -4.32 -25.53
CA PHE A 795 -7.53 -4.13 -24.38
C PHE A 795 -7.71 -2.65 -24.03
N GLU A 796 -6.62 -1.89 -23.98
CA GLU A 796 -6.64 -0.48 -23.59
C GLU A 796 -7.51 0.35 -24.54
N ASP A 797 -7.30 0.18 -25.85
CA ASP A 797 -8.09 0.84 -26.89
C ASP A 797 -9.56 0.43 -26.83
N PHE A 798 -9.84 -0.87 -26.63
CA PHE A 798 -11.20 -1.38 -26.51
C PHE A 798 -11.90 -0.80 -25.29
N ASN A 799 -11.25 -0.85 -24.12
CA ASN A 799 -11.79 -0.34 -22.87
C ASN A 799 -12.03 1.18 -22.92
N LEU A 800 -11.09 1.96 -23.48
CA LEU A 800 -11.26 3.39 -23.68
C LEU A 800 -12.43 3.70 -24.63
N CYS A 801 -12.53 2.97 -25.75
CA CYS A 801 -13.63 3.12 -26.70
C CYS A 801 -14.98 2.81 -26.05
N ILE A 802 -15.09 1.69 -25.34
CA ILE A 802 -16.34 1.26 -24.71
C ILE A 802 -16.75 2.21 -23.59
N ASN A 803 -15.82 2.60 -22.69
CA ASN A 803 -16.14 3.57 -21.66
C ASN A 803 -16.65 4.87 -22.27
N TYR A 804 -16.06 5.33 -23.39
CA TYR A 804 -16.52 6.53 -24.08
C TYR A 804 -17.89 6.35 -24.74
N LEU A 805 -18.09 5.29 -25.54
CA LEU A 805 -19.38 5.01 -26.21
C LEU A 805 -20.53 4.87 -25.22
N LEU A 806 -20.25 4.30 -24.04
CA LEU A 806 -21.22 4.11 -22.97
C LEU A 806 -21.33 5.31 -22.02
N LEU A 807 -20.54 6.39 -22.21
CA LEU A 807 -20.69 7.60 -21.40
C LEU A 807 -22.10 8.15 -21.56
N PRO A 808 -22.72 8.55 -20.44
CA PRO A 808 -24.13 8.90 -20.49
C PRO A 808 -24.38 10.24 -21.21
N LYS A 809 -23.32 11.04 -21.45
CA LYS A 809 -23.33 12.25 -22.30
C LYS A 809 -23.55 11.99 -23.80
N ASN A 810 -23.38 10.75 -24.28
CA ASN A 810 -23.62 10.44 -25.69
C ASN A 810 -25.12 10.33 -25.99
N ILE A 811 -25.56 10.93 -27.10
CA ILE A 811 -26.97 11.02 -27.57
C ILE A 811 -27.58 9.65 -27.92
N PHE A 812 -26.88 8.54 -27.67
CA PHE A 812 -27.45 7.23 -27.94
C PHE A 812 -28.63 6.93 -27.01
N LEU A 813 -29.75 6.56 -27.65
CA LEU A 813 -30.89 5.92 -27.03
C LEU A 813 -30.45 4.72 -26.19
N ILE A 814 -31.13 4.47 -25.07
CA ILE A 814 -30.81 3.39 -24.11
C ILE A 814 -30.72 2.04 -24.84
N ASN A 815 -31.61 1.79 -25.80
CA ASN A 815 -31.63 0.58 -26.62
C ASN A 815 -30.33 0.37 -27.42
N LYS A 816 -29.76 1.45 -27.98
CA LYS A 816 -28.49 1.35 -28.72
C LYS A 816 -27.32 1.05 -27.78
N ARG A 817 -27.32 1.61 -26.56
CA ARG A 817 -26.30 1.30 -25.52
C ARG A 817 -26.39 -0.15 -25.05
N ILE A 818 -27.59 -0.70 -24.90
CA ILE A 818 -27.80 -2.13 -24.59
C ILE A 818 -27.14 -2.99 -25.66
N LYS A 819 -27.47 -2.77 -26.94
CA LYS A 819 -26.90 -3.54 -28.06
C LYS A 819 -25.37 -3.45 -28.10
N ILE A 820 -24.79 -2.27 -27.88
CA ILE A 820 -23.33 -2.08 -27.80
C ILE A 820 -22.75 -2.90 -26.64
N THR A 821 -23.39 -2.86 -25.47
CA THR A 821 -22.92 -3.55 -24.26
C THR A 821 -23.01 -5.07 -24.42
N GLU A 822 -24.14 -5.61 -24.87
CA GLU A 822 -24.32 -7.05 -25.16
C GLU A 822 -23.28 -7.56 -26.16
N TYR A 823 -23.07 -6.80 -27.23
CA TYR A 823 -22.08 -7.15 -28.25
C TYR A 823 -20.66 -7.15 -27.70
N SER A 824 -20.34 -6.14 -26.89
CA SER A 824 -19.05 -6.05 -26.23
C SER A 824 -18.81 -7.24 -25.30
N ILE A 825 -19.79 -7.60 -24.47
CA ILE A 825 -19.70 -8.79 -23.61
C ILE A 825 -19.46 -10.06 -24.44
N LYS A 826 -20.21 -10.27 -25.53
CA LYS A 826 -20.00 -11.43 -26.43
C LYS A 826 -18.57 -11.51 -26.98
N GLN A 827 -17.98 -10.37 -27.34
CA GLN A 827 -16.58 -10.32 -27.79
C GLN A 827 -15.59 -10.64 -26.66
N ILE A 828 -15.87 -10.15 -25.44
CA ILE A 828 -15.01 -10.34 -24.26
C ILE A 828 -15.01 -11.80 -23.79
N VAL A 829 -16.17 -12.47 -23.78
CA VAL A 829 -16.32 -13.87 -23.33
C VAL A 829 -15.37 -14.83 -24.07
N SER A 830 -15.00 -14.49 -25.31
CA SER A 830 -14.04 -15.27 -26.10
C SER A 830 -12.57 -15.12 -25.65
N LYS A 831 -12.25 -14.21 -24.72
CA LYS A 831 -10.88 -13.84 -24.31
C LYS A 831 -10.62 -14.24 -22.86
N GLU A 832 -9.61 -15.08 -22.62
CA GLU A 832 -9.35 -15.67 -21.29
C GLU A 832 -8.59 -14.78 -20.29
N ASN A 833 -8.15 -13.58 -20.69
CA ASN A 833 -7.28 -12.74 -19.87
C ASN A 833 -8.04 -12.07 -18.69
N LYS A 834 -7.41 -12.04 -17.50
CA LYS A 834 -7.94 -11.45 -16.26
C LYS A 834 -8.49 -10.02 -16.43
N GLN A 835 -7.82 -9.16 -17.20
CA GLN A 835 -8.29 -7.79 -17.44
C GLN A 835 -9.61 -7.75 -18.22
N TRP A 836 -9.76 -8.67 -19.19
CA TRP A 836 -10.97 -8.83 -19.98
C TRP A 836 -12.14 -9.33 -19.12
N LYS A 837 -11.90 -10.29 -18.21
CA LYS A 837 -12.93 -10.76 -17.25
C LYS A 837 -13.43 -9.66 -16.32
N GLN A 838 -12.52 -8.81 -15.81
CA GLN A 838 -12.92 -7.66 -14.99
C GLN A 838 -13.79 -6.66 -15.77
N LEU A 839 -13.46 -6.42 -17.04
CA LEU A 839 -14.27 -5.59 -17.92
C LEU A 839 -15.62 -6.25 -18.21
N GLU A 840 -15.66 -7.57 -18.39
CA GLU A 840 -16.89 -8.36 -18.56
C GLU A 840 -17.82 -8.19 -17.37
N GLU A 841 -17.33 -8.38 -16.14
CA GLU A 841 -18.10 -8.18 -14.92
C GLU A 841 -18.65 -6.75 -14.80
N LYS A 842 -17.82 -5.75 -15.15
CA LYS A 842 -18.23 -4.34 -15.15
C LYS A 842 -19.34 -4.09 -16.18
N LEU A 843 -19.21 -4.64 -17.39
CA LEU A 843 -20.21 -4.47 -18.44
C LEU A 843 -21.48 -5.26 -18.18
N ASN A 844 -21.41 -6.44 -17.56
CA ASN A 844 -22.59 -7.19 -17.13
C ASN A 844 -23.40 -6.42 -16.09
N LYS A 845 -22.73 -5.81 -15.10
CA LYS A 845 -23.40 -4.91 -14.13
C LYS A 845 -24.04 -3.70 -14.83
N TYR A 846 -23.35 -3.12 -15.81
CA TYR A 846 -23.87 -1.99 -16.59
C TYR A 846 -25.05 -2.39 -17.50
N LEU A 847 -24.99 -3.57 -18.12
CA LEU A 847 -26.07 -4.11 -18.94
C LEU A 847 -27.35 -4.29 -18.12
N LEU A 848 -27.24 -4.89 -16.93
CA LEU A 848 -28.37 -5.02 -16.01
C LEU A 848 -29.00 -3.67 -15.69
N ARG A 849 -28.18 -2.65 -15.41
CA ARG A 849 -28.65 -1.28 -15.21
C ARG A 849 -29.39 -0.73 -16.42
N LEU A 850 -28.84 -0.88 -17.63
CA LEU A 850 -29.48 -0.40 -18.86
C LEU A 850 -30.77 -1.16 -19.19
N GLU A 851 -30.83 -2.48 -18.98
CA GLU A 851 -32.03 -3.28 -19.20
C GLU A 851 -33.16 -2.86 -18.27
N VAL A 852 -32.86 -2.54 -17.01
CA VAL A 852 -33.88 -2.01 -16.11
C VAL A 852 -34.33 -0.63 -16.60
N LEU A 853 -33.42 0.28 -16.96
CA LEU A 853 -33.81 1.58 -17.54
C LEU A 853 -34.68 1.43 -18.80
N TYR A 854 -34.38 0.46 -19.66
CA TYR A 854 -35.17 0.18 -20.86
C TYR A 854 -36.58 -0.35 -20.55
N LYS A 855 -36.75 -1.13 -19.47
CA LYS A 855 -38.08 -1.57 -19.02
C LYS A 855 -38.97 -0.42 -18.55
N LEU A 856 -38.38 0.71 -18.17
CA LEU A 856 -39.10 1.91 -17.73
C LEU A 856 -39.47 2.84 -18.89
N LEU A 857 -38.85 2.66 -20.07
CA LEU A 857 -39.11 3.50 -21.23
C LEU A 857 -40.60 3.64 -21.61
N PRO A 858 -41.48 2.63 -21.40
CA PRO A 858 -42.92 2.80 -21.61
C PRO A 858 -43.59 3.79 -20.66
N ASP A 859 -43.06 3.93 -19.44
CA ASP A 859 -43.66 4.71 -18.36
C ASP A 859 -43.03 6.12 -18.20
N TYR A 860 -41.81 6.34 -18.71
CA TYR A 860 -41.03 7.57 -18.51
C TYR A 860 -40.45 8.12 -19.82
N LEU A 861 -40.20 9.44 -19.88
CA LEU A 861 -39.50 10.02 -21.03
C LEU A 861 -38.04 9.59 -21.04
N GLU A 862 -37.53 9.22 -22.21
CA GLU A 862 -36.16 8.72 -22.37
C GLU A 862 -35.11 9.75 -21.90
N ASP A 863 -35.36 11.05 -22.11
CA ASP A 863 -34.48 12.13 -21.62
C ASP A 863 -34.37 12.17 -20.09
N GLU A 864 -35.44 11.86 -19.37
CA GLU A 864 -35.45 11.87 -17.90
C GLU A 864 -34.68 10.66 -17.35
N LEU A 865 -34.82 9.50 -18.00
CA LEU A 865 -34.04 8.31 -17.69
C LEU A 865 -32.56 8.49 -18.01
N ILE A 866 -32.24 9.23 -19.08
CA ILE A 866 -30.87 9.61 -19.42
C ILE A 866 -30.31 10.58 -18.36
N GLN A 867 -31.08 11.56 -17.90
CA GLN A 867 -30.65 12.45 -16.81
C GLN A 867 -30.36 11.67 -15.52
N LEU A 868 -31.23 10.71 -15.19
CA LEU A 868 -31.02 9.82 -14.05
C LEU A 868 -29.73 8.98 -14.21
N ASP A 869 -29.46 8.48 -15.41
CA ASP A 869 -28.25 7.71 -15.71
C ASP A 869 -26.97 8.58 -15.70
N GLN A 870 -27.07 9.84 -16.13
CA GLN A 870 -25.98 10.82 -16.16
C GLN A 870 -25.61 11.35 -14.78
N CYS A 871 -26.56 11.35 -13.85
CA CYS A 871 -26.36 11.90 -12.52
C CYS A 871 -25.38 11.01 -11.74
N LYS A 872 -24.28 11.61 -11.26
CA LYS A 872 -23.29 10.92 -10.40
C LYS A 872 -23.51 11.20 -8.93
N ASP A 873 -24.15 12.31 -8.61
CA ASP A 873 -24.45 12.70 -7.26
C ASP A 873 -25.69 11.96 -6.77
N ILE A 874 -25.57 11.36 -5.59
CA ILE A 874 -26.62 10.56 -4.96
C ILE A 874 -27.81 11.48 -4.64
N GLN A 875 -27.57 12.70 -4.17
CA GLN A 875 -28.64 13.64 -3.82
C GLN A 875 -29.41 14.09 -5.05
N GLN A 876 -28.73 14.46 -6.13
CA GLN A 876 -29.41 14.78 -7.39
C GLN A 876 -30.12 13.57 -8.02
N GLN A 877 -29.59 12.35 -7.91
CA GLN A 877 -30.31 11.14 -8.31
C GLN A 877 -31.60 10.98 -7.50
N GLU A 878 -31.55 11.28 -6.20
CA GLU A 878 -32.70 11.24 -5.31
C GLU A 878 -33.74 12.32 -5.65
N GLU A 879 -33.31 13.54 -5.98
CA GLU A 879 -34.19 14.61 -6.46
C GLU A 879 -34.88 14.21 -7.76
N ILE A 880 -34.12 13.73 -8.77
CA ILE A 880 -34.68 13.27 -10.05
C ILE A 880 -35.66 12.12 -9.82
N LEU A 881 -35.33 11.14 -8.97
CA LEU A 881 -36.23 10.03 -8.64
C LEU A 881 -37.46 10.50 -7.88
N SER A 882 -37.34 11.49 -7.00
CA SER A 882 -38.46 12.10 -6.29
C SER A 882 -39.40 12.85 -7.25
N ASP A 883 -38.84 13.59 -8.20
CA ASP A 883 -39.59 14.31 -9.23
C ASP A 883 -40.30 13.33 -10.17
N LEU A 884 -39.61 12.28 -10.62
CA LEU A 884 -40.21 11.19 -11.39
C LEU A 884 -41.33 10.48 -10.61
N SER A 885 -41.15 10.26 -9.31
CA SER A 885 -42.19 9.70 -8.43
C SER A 885 -43.43 10.57 -8.38
N CYS A 886 -43.21 11.89 -8.19
CA CYS A 886 -44.30 12.85 -8.12
C CYS A 886 -45.03 12.98 -9.45
N LYS A 887 -44.30 12.92 -10.57
CA LYS A 887 -44.84 13.11 -11.91
C LYS A 887 -45.65 11.90 -12.41
N TYR A 888 -45.19 10.69 -12.14
CA TYR A 888 -45.79 9.46 -12.70
C TYR A 888 -46.57 8.61 -11.69
N GLY A 889 -46.45 8.87 -10.38
CA GLY A 889 -47.24 8.21 -9.34
C GLY A 889 -46.92 6.72 -9.10
N GLN A 890 -45.84 6.19 -9.69
CA GLN A 890 -45.48 4.77 -9.64
C GLN A 890 -44.37 4.48 -8.61
N PHE A 891 -44.67 4.67 -7.32
CA PHE A 891 -43.72 4.49 -6.21
C PHE A 891 -43.06 3.10 -6.14
N TYR A 892 -43.81 2.04 -6.46
CA TYR A 892 -43.28 0.67 -6.45
C TYR A 892 -42.14 0.48 -7.46
N LEU A 893 -42.26 1.11 -8.63
CA LEU A 893 -41.23 1.04 -9.67
C LEU A 893 -39.96 1.78 -9.25
N ILE A 894 -40.07 2.85 -8.47
CA ILE A 894 -38.94 3.63 -7.94
C ILE A 894 -38.18 2.88 -6.85
N ILE A 895 -38.89 2.10 -6.04
CA ILE A 895 -38.28 1.22 -5.05
C ILE A 895 -37.55 0.06 -5.75
N TYR A 896 -38.16 -0.52 -6.79
CA TYR A 896 -37.52 -1.53 -7.63
C TYR A 896 -36.27 -0.97 -8.34
N LEU A 897 -36.36 0.25 -8.86
CA LEU A 897 -35.26 1.00 -9.47
C LEU A 897 -34.10 1.23 -8.50
N LYS A 898 -34.40 1.71 -7.28
CA LYS A 898 -33.38 2.01 -6.28
C LYS A 898 -32.75 0.74 -5.69
N THR A 899 -33.50 -0.34 -5.49
CA THR A 899 -32.96 -1.61 -4.96
C THR A 899 -32.13 -2.37 -5.99
N SER A 900 -32.43 -2.23 -7.28
CA SER A 900 -31.79 -3.02 -8.35
C SER A 900 -30.65 -2.27 -9.07
N ILE A 901 -30.70 -0.93 -9.17
CA ILE A 901 -29.77 -0.15 -9.99
C ILE A 901 -28.80 0.71 -9.16
N PHE A 902 -29.25 1.26 -8.03
CA PHE A 902 -28.50 2.24 -7.23
C PHE A 902 -28.33 1.77 -5.78
N PRO A 903 -27.55 0.70 -5.53
CA PRO A 903 -27.39 0.14 -4.19
C PRO A 903 -26.73 1.11 -3.19
N GLU A 904 -26.17 2.22 -3.66
CA GLU A 904 -25.54 3.26 -2.83
C GLU A 904 -26.55 4.17 -2.11
N ILE A 905 -27.81 4.20 -2.55
CA ILE A 905 -28.88 4.95 -1.87
C ILE A 905 -29.41 4.12 -0.70
N SER A 906 -29.37 4.67 0.52
CA SER A 906 -29.81 3.92 1.70
C SER A 906 -31.31 3.63 1.66
N LYS A 907 -31.70 2.38 1.91
CA LYS A 907 -33.11 1.95 1.99
C LYS A 907 -33.88 2.75 3.05
N TYR A 908 -33.22 3.20 4.11
CA TYR A 908 -33.77 4.10 5.11
C TYR A 908 -34.15 5.47 4.56
N HIS A 909 -33.30 6.09 3.75
CA HIS A 909 -33.62 7.40 3.19
C HIS A 909 -34.82 7.33 2.23
N ILE A 910 -34.97 6.21 1.51
CA ILE A 910 -36.15 5.92 0.69
C ILE A 910 -37.41 5.83 1.55
N LEU A 911 -37.32 5.11 2.68
CA LEU A 911 -38.42 4.99 3.62
C LEU A 911 -38.83 6.38 4.14
N GLN A 912 -37.85 7.24 4.50
CA GLN A 912 -38.10 8.61 4.93
C GLN A 912 -38.78 9.47 3.86
N LEU A 913 -38.26 9.49 2.63
CA LEU A 913 -38.84 10.26 1.52
C LEU A 913 -40.27 9.80 1.21
N THR A 914 -40.51 8.49 1.29
CA THR A 914 -41.84 7.93 1.06
C THR A 914 -42.81 8.33 2.17
N ILE A 915 -42.37 8.29 3.43
CA ILE A 915 -43.15 8.74 4.58
C ILE A 915 -43.48 10.24 4.47
N GLU A 916 -42.51 11.07 4.10
CA GLU A 916 -42.74 12.51 3.90
C GLU A 916 -43.69 12.80 2.72
N LYS A 917 -43.63 12.01 1.64
CA LYS A 917 -44.59 12.17 0.55
C LYS A 917 -46.00 11.73 0.94
N ILE A 918 -46.13 10.60 1.62
CA ILE A 918 -47.43 10.13 2.15
C ILE A 918 -47.99 11.16 3.12
N ARG A 919 -47.14 11.80 3.93
CA ARG A 919 -47.53 12.92 4.79
C ARG A 919 -48.05 14.11 3.99
N GLN A 920 -47.45 14.45 2.85
CA GLN A 920 -47.95 15.50 1.95
C GLN A 920 -49.28 15.11 1.29
N ASP A 921 -49.39 13.88 0.79
CA ASP A 921 -50.58 13.41 0.08
C ASP A 921 -51.79 13.30 1.04
N ILE A 922 -51.56 12.84 2.27
CA ILE A 922 -52.57 12.85 3.34
C ILE A 922 -53.01 14.28 3.69
N LYS A 923 -52.08 15.24 3.75
CA LYS A 923 -52.44 16.67 3.94
C LYS A 923 -53.28 17.21 2.78
N SER A 924 -53.13 16.65 1.58
CA SER A 924 -53.93 17.01 0.40
C SER A 924 -55.28 16.29 0.32
N GLY A 925 -55.58 15.37 1.25
CA GLY A 925 -56.86 14.65 1.30
C GLY A 925 -56.97 13.45 0.35
N ASN A 926 -55.86 12.92 -0.14
CA ASN A 926 -55.88 11.81 -1.10
C ASN A 926 -55.99 10.45 -0.39
N GLU A 927 -57.16 9.81 -0.42
CA GLU A 927 -57.40 8.51 0.25
C GLU A 927 -56.56 7.35 -0.31
N ASP A 928 -56.12 7.42 -1.58
CA ASP A 928 -55.26 6.40 -2.21
C ASP A 928 -53.88 6.29 -1.53
N SER A 929 -53.48 7.31 -0.78
CA SER A 929 -52.20 7.34 -0.04
C SER A 929 -52.10 6.21 0.98
N TYR A 930 -53.23 5.78 1.56
CA TYR A 930 -53.26 4.69 2.53
C TYR A 930 -53.05 3.32 1.87
N LEU A 931 -53.64 3.11 0.70
CA LEU A 931 -53.43 1.88 -0.08
C LEU A 931 -51.98 1.77 -0.57
N ARG A 932 -51.38 2.91 -0.94
CA ARG A 932 -49.95 3.00 -1.32
C ARG A 932 -49.03 2.65 -0.16
N LEU A 933 -49.34 3.10 1.06
CA LEU A 933 -48.59 2.76 2.27
C LEU A 933 -48.66 1.25 2.57
N ASP A 934 -49.83 0.63 2.42
CA ASP A 934 -50.00 -0.80 2.67
C ASP A 934 -49.17 -1.64 1.68
N ASN A 935 -49.24 -1.31 0.39
CA ASN A 935 -48.43 -1.94 -0.67
C ASN A 935 -46.92 -1.73 -0.48
N LEU A 936 -46.52 -0.54 -0.01
CA LEU A 936 -45.12 -0.24 0.33
C LEU A 936 -44.60 -1.20 1.39
N LEU A 937 -45.35 -1.35 2.48
CA LEU A 937 -45.00 -2.19 3.62
C LEU A 937 -45.01 -3.69 3.28
N GLU A 938 -45.71 -4.12 2.24
CA GLU A 938 -45.62 -5.49 1.70
C GLU A 938 -44.38 -5.71 0.84
N SER A 939 -43.87 -4.66 0.18
CA SER A 939 -42.77 -4.76 -0.79
C SER A 939 -41.37 -4.70 -0.18
N ILE A 940 -41.22 -4.21 1.05
CA ILE A 940 -39.90 -4.04 1.68
C ILE A 940 -39.47 -5.37 2.31
N SER A 941 -38.39 -5.96 1.78
CA SER A 941 -37.65 -7.05 2.42
C SER A 941 -36.84 -6.51 3.59
N MET A 942 -37.05 -7.05 4.79
CA MET A 942 -36.68 -6.40 6.06
C MET A 942 -35.38 -6.90 6.68
N ASP A 943 -34.76 -7.91 6.08
CA ASP A 943 -33.43 -8.42 6.50
C ASP A 943 -32.31 -7.39 6.24
N GLU A 944 -32.61 -6.28 5.56
CA GLU A 944 -31.61 -5.39 4.97
C GLU A 944 -31.69 -3.92 5.46
N ILE A 945 -32.60 -3.58 6.38
CA ILE A 945 -32.73 -2.22 6.98
C ILE A 945 -32.31 -2.28 8.46
N ASP A 946 -31.46 -1.34 8.89
CA ASP A 946 -31.05 -1.27 10.29
C ASP A 946 -32.27 -1.05 11.21
N LYS A 947 -32.35 -1.81 12.30
CA LYS A 947 -33.47 -1.76 13.24
C LYS A 947 -33.70 -0.34 13.78
N LYS A 948 -32.65 0.42 14.07
CA LYS A 948 -32.75 1.79 14.61
C LYS A 948 -33.30 2.77 13.60
N GLU A 949 -32.88 2.63 12.34
CA GLU A 949 -33.39 3.42 11.22
C GLU A 949 -34.88 3.17 11.01
N LEU A 950 -35.30 1.91 11.04
CA LEU A 950 -36.70 1.54 10.98
C LEU A 950 -37.52 2.12 12.16
N PHE A 951 -36.97 2.07 13.37
CA PHE A 951 -37.59 2.67 14.56
C PHE A 951 -37.75 4.20 14.46
N SER A 952 -36.80 4.89 13.83
CA SER A 952 -36.91 6.33 13.58
C SER A 952 -38.04 6.67 12.61
N CYS A 953 -38.20 5.86 11.55
CA CYS A 953 -39.33 6.00 10.61
C CYS A 953 -40.69 5.73 11.30
N LEU A 954 -40.75 4.72 12.16
CA LEU A 954 -41.90 4.43 13.01
C LEU A 954 -42.28 5.61 13.90
N GLN A 955 -41.30 6.23 14.55
CA GLN A 955 -41.51 7.41 15.37
C GLN A 955 -42.09 8.58 14.57
N GLN A 956 -41.59 8.82 13.36
CA GLN A 956 -42.11 9.88 12.49
C GLN A 956 -43.54 9.61 12.06
N MET A 957 -43.86 8.36 11.69
CA MET A 957 -45.21 7.94 11.28
C MET A 957 -46.23 8.02 12.42
N CYS A 958 -45.90 7.48 13.60
CA CYS A 958 -46.81 7.47 14.74
C CYS A 958 -47.12 8.87 15.29
N ARG A 959 -46.24 9.85 15.05
CA ARG A 959 -46.45 11.26 15.39
C ARG A 959 -47.40 12.01 14.46
N LEU A 960 -47.82 11.40 13.35
CA LEU A 960 -48.76 12.04 12.43
C LEU A 960 -50.19 11.87 12.95
N GLU A 961 -50.72 12.93 13.58
CA GLU A 961 -52.09 13.00 14.10
C GLU A 961 -53.15 12.69 13.03
N ILE A 962 -52.82 12.92 11.76
CA ILE A 962 -53.72 12.81 10.59
C ILE A 962 -53.88 11.36 10.09
N ILE A 963 -53.03 10.41 10.51
CA ILE A 963 -53.18 9.02 10.07
C ILE A 963 -54.38 8.37 10.78
N ASP A 964 -55.28 7.79 9.97
CA ASP A 964 -56.45 7.07 10.46
C ASP A 964 -56.05 5.99 11.49
N ARG A 965 -56.92 5.81 12.50
CA ARG A 965 -56.69 4.92 13.63
C ARG A 965 -56.48 3.47 13.19
N GLY A 966 -57.22 3.02 12.17
CA GLY A 966 -57.10 1.65 11.65
C GLY A 966 -55.74 1.40 10.99
N VAL A 967 -55.19 2.42 10.32
CA VAL A 967 -53.89 2.31 9.64
C VAL A 967 -52.75 2.26 10.65
N ARG A 968 -52.78 3.11 11.69
CA ARG A 968 -51.80 3.05 12.79
C ARG A 968 -51.77 1.69 13.48
N TYR A 969 -52.94 1.10 13.71
CA TYR A 969 -53.04 -0.22 14.33
C TYR A 969 -52.51 -1.34 13.43
N LYS A 970 -52.87 -1.34 12.14
CA LYS A 970 -52.33 -2.29 11.15
C LYS A 970 -50.82 -2.22 11.03
N LEU A 971 -50.24 -1.01 11.08
CA LEU A 971 -48.80 -0.80 11.10
C LEU A 971 -48.16 -1.46 12.33
N ILE A 972 -48.65 -1.15 13.52
CA ILE A 972 -48.11 -1.71 14.77
C ILE A 972 -48.25 -3.22 14.81
N ASP A 973 -49.40 -3.77 14.40
CA ASP A 973 -49.65 -5.21 14.33
C ASP A 973 -48.72 -5.90 13.32
N LYS A 974 -48.50 -5.30 12.14
CA LYS A 974 -47.53 -5.81 11.17
C LYS A 974 -46.11 -5.81 11.76
N PHE A 975 -45.70 -4.76 12.47
CA PHE A 975 -44.42 -4.73 13.17
C PHE A 975 -44.33 -5.74 14.32
N ASP A 976 -45.40 -5.97 15.09
CA ASP A 976 -45.46 -6.95 16.19
C ASP A 976 -45.29 -8.38 15.65
N ARG A 977 -45.85 -8.68 14.48
CA ARG A 977 -45.63 -9.95 13.77
C ARG A 977 -44.21 -10.08 13.19
N MET A 978 -43.60 -8.97 12.81
CA MET A 978 -42.27 -8.94 12.18
C MET A 978 -41.13 -9.02 13.19
N PHE A 979 -41.28 -8.37 14.35
CA PHE A 979 -40.35 -8.47 15.46
C PHE A 979 -40.85 -9.50 16.45
N ASN A 980 -40.42 -10.76 16.28
CA ASN A 980 -40.55 -11.75 17.36
C ASN A 980 -40.02 -11.09 18.65
N LYS A 981 -40.88 -10.89 19.66
CA LYS A 981 -40.57 -10.17 20.91
C LYS A 981 -39.26 -10.63 21.59
N GLN A 982 -38.79 -11.84 21.27
CA GLN A 982 -37.55 -12.45 21.74
C GLN A 982 -36.26 -11.82 21.17
N ASN A 983 -36.31 -11.07 20.06
CA ASN A 983 -35.14 -10.54 19.35
C ASN A 983 -34.91 -9.02 19.52
N LEU A 984 -35.68 -8.37 20.39
CA LEU A 984 -35.53 -6.96 20.76
C LEU A 984 -34.77 -6.87 22.09
N GLN A 985 -33.83 -5.91 22.20
CA GLN A 985 -33.20 -5.62 23.49
C GLN A 985 -34.23 -4.99 24.45
N SER A 986 -33.99 -5.07 25.76
CA SER A 986 -34.93 -4.58 26.79
C SER A 986 -35.41 -3.15 26.55
N ASP A 987 -34.52 -2.29 26.07
CA ASP A 987 -34.80 -0.87 25.85
C ASP A 987 -35.63 -0.64 24.58
N ASP A 988 -35.37 -1.41 23.52
CA ASP A 988 -36.14 -1.37 22.27
C ASP A 988 -37.55 -1.95 22.48
N LEU A 989 -37.66 -3.00 23.29
CA LEU A 989 -38.94 -3.58 23.70
C LEU A 989 -39.75 -2.57 24.52
N LEU A 990 -39.12 -1.91 25.49
CA LEU A 990 -39.75 -0.87 26.30
C LEU A 990 -40.24 0.27 25.40
N LEU A 991 -39.42 0.74 24.47
CA LEU A 991 -39.77 1.82 23.55
C LEU A 991 -40.91 1.41 22.59
N PHE A 992 -40.88 0.18 22.06
CA PHE A 992 -41.94 -0.36 21.22
C PHE A 992 -43.28 -0.46 21.98
N GLU A 993 -43.25 -0.97 23.22
CA GLU A 993 -44.44 -1.02 24.08
C GLU A 993 -44.91 0.39 24.47
N GLN A 994 -44.00 1.35 24.70
CA GLN A 994 -44.35 2.76 24.89
C GLN A 994 -45.08 3.35 23.67
N TYR A 995 -44.64 3.02 22.45
CA TYR A 995 -45.33 3.48 21.24
C TYR A 995 -46.69 2.82 21.05
N ARG A 996 -46.78 1.51 21.26
CA ARG A 996 -48.04 0.76 21.25
C ARG A 996 -49.03 1.34 22.25
N LEU A 997 -48.56 1.61 23.47
CA LEU A 997 -49.32 2.27 24.53
C LEU A 997 -49.72 3.69 24.14
N SER A 998 -48.81 4.50 23.59
CA SER A 998 -49.14 5.86 23.14
C SER A 998 -50.18 5.88 22.03
N THR A 999 -50.16 4.88 21.15
CA THR A 999 -51.08 4.79 20.02
C THR A 999 -52.46 4.32 20.47
N LEU A 1000 -52.50 3.37 21.42
CA LEU A 1000 -53.72 3.01 22.14
C LEU A 1000 -54.25 4.19 22.95
N LEU A 1001 -53.39 4.92 23.67
CA LEU A 1001 -53.80 5.96 24.61
C LEU A 1001 -54.22 7.28 23.94
N SER A 1002 -53.53 7.69 22.87
CA SER A 1002 -53.93 8.81 22.00
C SER A 1002 -55.25 8.56 21.28
N SER A 1003 -55.74 7.31 21.24
CA SER A 1003 -57.08 6.99 20.74
C SER A 1003 -58.20 7.38 21.73
N PHE A 1004 -57.88 7.57 23.02
CA PHE A 1004 -58.82 7.91 24.10
C PHE A 1004 -58.92 9.42 24.37
N ASP A 1005 -57.80 10.14 24.38
CA ASP A 1005 -57.74 11.58 24.69
C ASP A 1005 -56.50 12.24 24.07
N SER A 1006 -56.67 13.39 23.39
CA SER A 1006 -55.59 14.08 22.67
C SER A 1006 -54.61 14.84 23.58
N PHE A 1007 -54.91 14.94 24.88
CA PHE A 1007 -54.18 15.80 25.82
C PHE A 1007 -53.21 15.06 26.76
N ILE A 1008 -53.03 13.75 26.61
CA ILE A 1008 -52.22 12.97 27.54
C ILE A 1008 -50.90 12.58 26.87
N GLU A 1009 -49.85 13.34 27.18
CA GLU A 1009 -48.47 12.97 26.84
C GLU A 1009 -47.95 11.90 27.81
N LEU A 1010 -47.59 10.75 27.26
CA LEU A 1010 -46.82 9.73 27.95
C LEU A 1010 -45.35 10.18 28.06
N THR A 1011 -44.93 10.61 29.25
CA THR A 1011 -43.52 10.87 29.52
C THR A 1011 -42.80 9.58 29.91
N LYS A 1012 -41.49 9.52 29.69
CA LYS A 1012 -40.66 8.36 30.07
C LYS A 1012 -40.74 8.09 31.58
N GLU A 1013 -40.75 9.13 32.40
CA GLU A 1013 -40.93 9.04 33.86
C GLU A 1013 -42.24 8.34 34.26
N ASN A 1014 -43.34 8.58 33.52
CA ASN A 1014 -44.65 7.98 33.84
C ASN A 1014 -44.67 6.45 33.65
N ILE A 1015 -43.70 5.88 32.93
CA ILE A 1015 -43.68 4.47 32.54
C ILE A 1015 -42.45 3.76 33.12
N GLU A 1016 -41.46 4.48 33.62
CA GLU A 1016 -40.19 3.90 34.08
C GLU A 1016 -40.37 3.01 35.31
N THR A 1017 -41.13 3.48 36.32
CA THR A 1017 -41.36 2.74 37.56
C THR A 1017 -42.74 2.07 37.60
N ASP A 1018 -42.82 0.94 38.29
CA ASP A 1018 -44.09 0.20 38.49
C ASP A 1018 -45.14 1.06 39.21
N GLU A 1019 -44.69 1.93 40.11
CA GLU A 1019 -45.52 2.88 40.86
C GLU A 1019 -46.14 3.94 39.93
N ASN A 1020 -45.34 4.50 39.01
CA ASN A 1020 -45.83 5.48 38.04
C ASN A 1020 -46.78 4.85 37.02
N ARG A 1021 -46.50 3.60 36.58
CA ARG A 1021 -47.44 2.84 35.72
C ARG A 1021 -48.78 2.57 36.42
N SER A 1022 -48.75 2.26 37.71
CA SER A 1022 -49.96 2.07 38.53
C SER A 1022 -50.76 3.37 38.68
N ILE A 1023 -50.09 4.50 38.95
CA ILE A 1023 -50.73 5.82 39.04
C ILE A 1023 -51.36 6.22 37.69
N LEU A 1024 -50.64 6.00 36.58
CA LEU A 1024 -51.14 6.26 35.24
C LEU A 1024 -52.38 5.39 34.92
N PHE A 1025 -52.33 4.10 35.28
CA PHE A 1025 -53.44 3.16 35.12
C PHE A 1025 -54.67 3.61 35.92
N GLN A 1026 -54.50 3.95 37.20
CA GLN A 1026 -55.59 4.44 38.07
C GLN A 1026 -56.22 5.72 37.52
N LYS A 1027 -55.40 6.66 37.05
CA LYS A 1027 -55.87 7.91 36.45
C LYS A 1027 -56.72 7.63 35.19
N HIS A 1028 -56.31 6.71 34.34
CA HIS A 1028 -57.05 6.32 33.14
C HIS A 1028 -58.32 5.52 33.43
N LEU A 1029 -58.26 4.62 34.41
CA LEU A 1029 -59.41 3.85 34.84
C LEU A 1029 -60.55 4.78 35.32
N LEU A 1030 -60.21 5.82 36.10
CA LEU A 1030 -61.18 6.81 36.57
C LEU A 1030 -61.78 7.67 35.43
N GLN A 1031 -61.07 7.83 34.32
CA GLN A 1031 -61.50 8.61 33.16
C GLN A 1031 -62.21 7.77 32.08
N SER A 1032 -62.19 6.44 32.19
CA SER A 1032 -62.75 5.52 31.20
C SER A 1032 -64.28 5.47 31.28
N LYS A 1033 -64.97 5.83 30.19
CA LYS A 1033 -66.45 5.88 30.11
C LYS A 1033 -67.08 4.86 29.15
N LYS A 1034 -66.28 4.16 28.35
CA LYS A 1034 -66.76 3.23 27.29
C LYS A 1034 -66.09 1.87 27.44
N LEU A 1035 -66.81 0.80 27.06
CA LEU A 1035 -66.35 -0.60 27.15
C LEU A 1035 -64.97 -0.82 26.49
N VAL A 1036 -64.77 -0.25 25.30
CA VAL A 1036 -63.51 -0.35 24.54
C VAL A 1036 -62.32 0.23 25.31
N HIS A 1037 -62.55 1.20 26.21
CA HIS A 1037 -61.50 1.78 27.04
C HIS A 1037 -61.04 0.77 28.11
N PHE A 1038 -61.97 -0.01 28.66
CA PHE A 1038 -61.67 -1.05 29.63
C PHE A 1038 -61.00 -2.26 28.99
N GLU A 1039 -61.44 -2.71 27.81
CA GLU A 1039 -60.79 -3.79 27.05
C GLU A 1039 -59.33 -3.46 26.71
N SER A 1040 -59.09 -2.20 26.33
CA SER A 1040 -57.73 -1.72 26.03
C SER A 1040 -56.88 -1.62 27.29
N LEU A 1041 -57.43 -1.16 28.42
CA LEU A 1041 -56.73 -1.15 29.71
C LEU A 1041 -56.37 -2.57 30.20
N ILE A 1042 -57.23 -3.56 29.94
CA ILE A 1042 -56.95 -4.97 30.25
C ILE A 1042 -55.81 -5.50 29.37
N GLN A 1043 -55.81 -5.21 28.07
CA GLN A 1043 -54.68 -5.55 27.20
C GLN A 1043 -53.37 -4.89 27.63
N ILE A 1044 -53.42 -3.68 28.20
CA ILE A 1044 -52.23 -3.00 28.75
C ILE A 1044 -51.72 -3.76 29.98
N LEU A 1045 -52.61 -4.15 30.90
CA LEU A 1045 -52.25 -4.91 32.09
C LEU A 1045 -51.62 -6.28 31.77
N ASP A 1046 -52.21 -7.01 30.82
CA ASP A 1046 -51.73 -8.34 30.42
C ASP A 1046 -50.35 -8.30 29.76
N ASN A 1047 -50.01 -7.20 29.09
CA ASN A 1047 -48.74 -7.07 28.36
C ASN A 1047 -47.62 -6.41 29.17
N THR A 1048 -47.93 -5.65 30.23
CA THR A 1048 -46.94 -4.84 30.96
C THR A 1048 -46.57 -5.38 32.35
N TRP A 1049 -47.39 -6.25 32.94
CA TRP A 1049 -47.15 -6.80 34.28
C TRP A 1049 -47.02 -8.33 34.27
N SER A 1050 -46.02 -8.86 34.98
CA SER A 1050 -45.84 -10.30 35.17
C SER A 1050 -46.95 -10.89 36.04
N LYS A 1051 -47.25 -12.19 35.85
CA LYS A 1051 -48.20 -12.93 36.70
C LYS A 1051 -47.90 -12.81 38.19
N GLN A 1052 -46.63 -12.69 38.57
CA GLN A 1052 -46.21 -12.54 39.97
C GLN A 1052 -46.50 -11.12 40.51
N GLN A 1053 -46.39 -10.08 39.68
CA GLN A 1053 -46.78 -8.71 40.03
C GLN A 1053 -48.30 -8.55 40.18
N ILE A 1054 -49.07 -9.17 39.28
CA ILE A 1054 -50.54 -9.23 39.38
C ILE A 1054 -50.97 -9.93 40.68
N ASN A 1055 -50.25 -10.98 41.09
CA ASN A 1055 -50.50 -11.69 42.34
C ASN A 1055 -50.03 -10.91 43.59
N ASN A 1056 -48.94 -10.15 43.51
CA ASN A 1056 -48.49 -9.30 44.62
C ASN A 1056 -49.46 -8.14 44.89
N MET A 1057 -50.08 -7.59 43.84
CA MET A 1057 -51.15 -6.61 43.99
C MET A 1057 -52.43 -7.17 44.62
N LYS A 1058 -52.65 -8.49 44.55
CA LYS A 1058 -53.74 -9.17 45.28
C LYS A 1058 -53.42 -9.38 46.77
N GLY A 1059 -52.16 -9.27 47.20
CA GLY A 1059 -51.70 -9.65 48.53
C GLY A 1059 -51.46 -8.51 49.52
N SER A 1060 -51.39 -7.25 49.09
CA SER A 1060 -51.21 -6.09 49.97
C SER A 1060 -52.53 -5.69 50.65
N HIS A 1061 -52.54 -5.63 51.98
CA HIS A 1061 -53.71 -5.32 52.84
C HIS A 1061 -54.33 -3.92 52.67
N GLU A 1062 -53.98 -3.16 51.63
CA GLU A 1062 -54.60 -1.88 51.25
C GLU A 1062 -55.62 -2.04 50.09
N LEU A 1063 -56.34 -3.18 50.05
CA LEU A 1063 -57.37 -3.47 49.06
C LEU A 1063 -58.79 -3.06 49.52
N THR A 1064 -58.95 -1.82 49.96
CA THR A 1064 -60.27 -1.15 49.90
C THR A 1064 -60.61 -0.75 48.47
N LEU A 1065 -59.60 -0.49 47.62
CA LEU A 1065 -59.81 -0.02 46.25
C LEU A 1065 -60.35 -1.07 45.28
N THR A 1066 -59.99 -2.37 45.37
CA THR A 1066 -60.51 -3.39 44.43
C THR A 1066 -61.96 -3.72 44.67
N ASN A 1067 -62.43 -3.72 45.93
CA ASN A 1067 -63.84 -3.92 46.23
C ASN A 1067 -64.67 -2.72 45.79
N GLU A 1068 -64.16 -1.49 45.92
CA GLU A 1068 -64.79 -0.30 45.34
C GLU A 1068 -64.74 -0.28 43.80
N LEU A 1069 -63.64 -0.74 43.19
CA LEU A 1069 -63.52 -0.88 41.72
C LEU A 1069 -64.53 -1.89 41.18
N ILE A 1070 -64.67 -3.04 41.84
CA ILE A 1070 -65.61 -4.09 41.48
C ILE A 1070 -67.04 -3.58 41.69
N LEU A 1071 -67.32 -2.86 42.78
CA LEU A 1071 -68.63 -2.25 43.02
C LEU A 1071 -68.96 -1.15 42.00
N VAL A 1072 -68.00 -0.31 41.60
CA VAL A 1072 -68.18 0.73 40.55
C VAL A 1072 -68.36 0.12 39.17
N LEU A 1073 -67.70 -1.01 38.87
CA LEU A 1073 -67.86 -1.75 37.62
C LEU A 1073 -69.18 -2.54 37.57
N ILE A 1074 -69.64 -3.07 38.72
CA ILE A 1074 -70.94 -3.75 38.87
C ILE A 1074 -72.10 -2.73 38.85
N GLU A 1075 -71.99 -1.59 39.51
CA GLU A 1075 -73.03 -0.54 39.52
C GLU A 1075 -73.24 0.10 38.14
N LYS A 1076 -72.23 0.07 37.26
CA LYS A 1076 -72.30 0.74 35.95
C LYS A 1076 -72.69 -0.17 34.78
N ASN A 1077 -72.71 -1.50 34.93
CA ASN A 1077 -73.18 -2.38 33.86
C ASN A 1077 -73.48 -3.81 34.34
N SER A 1078 -74.73 -4.25 34.21
CA SER A 1078 -75.19 -5.60 34.58
C SER A 1078 -74.56 -6.74 33.77
N GLU A 1079 -73.90 -6.43 32.64
CA GLU A 1079 -73.22 -7.41 31.79
C GLU A 1079 -71.90 -7.94 32.40
N TRP A 1080 -71.26 -7.16 33.29
CA TRP A 1080 -70.00 -7.56 33.94
C TRP A 1080 -70.19 -8.61 35.04
N GLU A 1081 -71.38 -8.70 35.64
CA GLU A 1081 -71.69 -9.68 36.69
C GLU A 1081 -71.54 -11.11 36.16
N ARG A 1082 -71.85 -11.33 34.87
CA ARG A 1082 -71.76 -12.63 34.19
C ARG A 1082 -70.34 -12.98 33.72
N ILE A 1083 -69.55 -11.99 33.27
CA ILE A 1083 -68.18 -12.22 32.76
C ILE A 1083 -67.18 -12.36 33.91
N LEU A 1084 -67.40 -11.68 35.05
CA LEU A 1084 -66.57 -11.81 36.25
C LEU A 1084 -66.85 -13.12 37.00
N THR A 1085 -68.08 -13.65 36.96
CA THR A 1085 -68.39 -14.96 37.57
C THR A 1085 -67.81 -16.13 36.77
N GLU A 1086 -67.63 -16.00 35.46
CA GLU A 1086 -67.06 -17.06 34.61
C GLU A 1086 -65.51 -17.09 34.59
N ASN A 1087 -64.83 -15.98 34.90
CA ASN A 1087 -63.36 -15.90 34.86
C ASN A 1087 -62.65 -15.87 36.24
N ILE A 1088 -63.41 -15.83 37.34
CA ILE A 1088 -62.90 -15.89 38.72
C ILE A 1088 -62.96 -17.32 39.30
N ILE A 1089 -63.70 -18.23 38.67
CA ILE A 1089 -63.57 -19.70 38.85
C ILE A 1089 -62.41 -20.18 37.97
#